data_AF-A0A328SA67-F1
#
_entry.id   AF-A0A328SA67-F1
#
_cell.length_a   1.000
_cell.length_b   1.000
_cell.length_c   1.000
_cell.angle_alpha   90.00
_cell.angle_beta   90.00
_cell.angle_gamma   90.00
#
_symmetry.space_group_name_H-M   'P 1'
#
loop_
_entity.id
_entity.type
_entity.pdbx_description
1 polymer ?
#
loop_
_entity_poly.entity_id
_entity_poly.type
_entity_poly.pdbx_seq_one_letter_code
_entity_poly.pdbx_strand_id
1 'polypeptide(L)'
;MIIPIILFTLLILSIGIVSATEENNTKTITKDSTDIKEATPTKNIYLNPKGNDNNNGNSKTPKKTLKNAVKTSTNNTTIHLSKGTYYTSNVYIDKNITIIGEKSSNTIIDGNKSHIFTIKDGCTVTIKAVTIRNAYANNGAAIYNKGTLTLDGVKMYSSTATNGAAVYNKATLTSIKTSYLNNTAKNGSSIYNVGKLVIEKSAFTNNKASTLASAVYSTNKITISNTNFTKNTNTAVFINSPKTKNTIKNSVFTSNTGVNGAAIFDKNSPLNITTTYFKDNNATNYAGGVYTSGKTSITQSTFISNSAMYGAAITGKNTLIVTSSKLVNNKAKKYGGSIYSINNITLKNTKLDNNTAELGGAIFLEASNTNDCKINTSTFTNNKAILGSGVYAHKKSRITINNSVFNNNNKSAVYLKVNSNLTNSITQTVFKKNSADVGSAIYNYNSKLRVTRCEFTQNRATVHGIVYAYKSRTNITSSIFNSNTKMSICNQQGVVVANTNWWSKNTKPTDNYMTQVDNWVYFKVSDTTGFVNTSVKNVLSFNYVTNGSSVASYRTNVPDMKVQLHINGCGVNKTYYAKTNNGSLEVSNTYTKTGVVKLTAYTPNVKLKLNNTILDFTIKGKITSLFVQRGASVTKSNVNSWVNAGITDVYVQTRASTSDTSKLREVIKLCSGTAIRVHAWVICFSTADGFDISTKQQNMIKSFTAKVVKISGVSGVCLDYVRYSGANPNIVVPSKITNFVKEINKIVKGHNSKQIVSACVFPEKDGTKTYYGQDYAVLSDYVDVMLVMAYKYDYKSGREWIKDVTRYVVNRAKKSRVVTVLQTYKETSGGYQKLSKTELELDAKAAMSAGSYGYSLFRYGLMSSYPIRATKL
;
A
#
# COMPACT_ATOMS: atom_id res chain seq x y z
N MET A 1 3.12 31.81 14.56
CA MET A 1 2.35 32.77 15.38
C MET A 1 0.91 32.74 14.87
N ILE A 2 -0.08 32.92 15.75
CA ILE A 2 -1.54 32.73 15.60
C ILE A 2 -2.05 31.35 16.08
N ILE A 3 -2.69 31.43 17.25
CA ILE A 3 -3.47 30.44 18.01
C ILE A 3 -4.93 30.49 17.51
N PRO A 4 -5.69 29.39 17.60
CA PRO A 4 -7.00 29.49 18.28
C PRO A 4 -7.19 28.29 19.22
N ILE A 5 -7.34 28.53 20.53
CA ILE A 5 -8.59 28.79 21.28
C ILE A 5 -9.58 27.63 21.17
N ILE A 6 -9.72 27.01 22.34
CA ILE A 6 -10.61 25.94 22.77
C ILE A 6 -12.05 26.43 22.72
N LEU A 7 -12.95 25.66 22.10
CA LEU A 7 -14.38 25.72 22.44
C LEU A 7 -14.97 24.30 22.50
N PHE A 8 -15.50 23.99 23.68
CA PHE A 8 -16.23 22.80 24.05
C PHE A 8 -17.66 22.91 23.51
N THR A 9 -18.12 21.95 22.71
CA THR A 9 -19.56 21.70 22.52
C THR A 9 -19.81 20.20 22.50
N LEU A 10 -20.52 19.73 23.53
CA LEU A 10 -21.18 18.44 23.58
C LEU A 10 -22.22 18.39 22.45
N LEU A 11 -22.09 17.43 21.54
CA LEU A 11 -23.21 16.97 20.72
C LEU A 11 -23.41 15.48 20.99
N ILE A 12 -24.44 15.16 21.77
CA ILE A 12 -24.97 13.81 21.92
C ILE A 12 -26.10 13.70 20.90
N LEU A 13 -25.87 12.95 19.81
CA LEU A 13 -26.91 12.35 18.98
C LEU A 13 -26.22 11.30 18.09
N SER A 14 -26.31 10.04 18.50
CA SER A 14 -26.21 8.92 17.57
C SER A 14 -27.20 7.86 18.02
N ILE A 15 -28.35 7.88 17.36
CA ILE A 15 -29.32 6.78 17.32
C ILE A 15 -28.57 5.59 16.72
N GLY A 16 -28.30 4.59 17.56
CA GLY A 16 -27.82 3.29 17.13
C GLY A 16 -29.01 2.35 16.99
N ILE A 17 -29.55 2.26 15.78
CA ILE A 17 -30.40 1.13 15.39
C ILE A 17 -29.53 -0.12 15.48
N VAL A 18 -29.84 -1.00 16.43
CA VAL A 18 -29.34 -2.38 16.43
C VAL A 18 -30.42 -3.21 15.75
N SER A 19 -30.14 -3.70 14.55
CA SER A 19 -30.90 -4.77 13.92
C SER A 19 -30.64 -6.06 14.73
N ALA A 20 -31.63 -6.49 15.50
CA ALA A 20 -31.73 -7.88 15.92
C ALA A 20 -32.36 -8.65 14.76
N THR A 21 -31.61 -9.56 14.15
CA THR A 21 -32.17 -10.62 13.31
C THR A 21 -32.78 -11.67 14.23
N GLU A 22 -34.10 -11.65 14.39
CA GLU A 22 -34.86 -12.76 14.97
C GLU A 22 -35.07 -13.82 13.88
N GLU A 23 -34.55 -15.02 14.12
CA GLU A 23 -34.98 -16.23 13.40
C GLU A 23 -36.39 -16.59 13.88
N ASN A 24 -37.36 -16.45 12.97
CA ASN A 24 -38.69 -17.02 13.09
C ASN A 24 -38.59 -18.54 13.21
N ASN A 25 -38.82 -19.06 14.41
CA ASN A 25 -39.19 -20.45 14.60
C ASN A 25 -40.52 -20.49 15.34
N THR A 26 -41.60 -20.48 14.57
CA THR A 26 -42.96 -20.77 15.02
C THR A 26 -43.02 -22.21 15.50
N LYS A 27 -42.88 -22.42 16.81
CA LYS A 27 -43.42 -23.59 17.50
C LYS A 27 -44.57 -23.14 18.38
N THR A 28 -45.75 -23.65 18.03
CA THR A 28 -47.01 -23.65 18.75
C THR A 28 -46.78 -23.87 20.24
N ILE A 29 -47.10 -22.86 21.05
CA ILE A 29 -47.18 -23.00 22.51
C ILE A 29 -48.60 -23.49 22.80
N THR A 30 -48.73 -24.76 23.15
CA THR A 30 -49.91 -25.28 23.87
C THR A 30 -49.96 -24.60 25.23
N LYS A 31 -51.13 -24.03 25.54
CA LYS A 31 -51.44 -23.30 26.76
C LYS A 31 -51.55 -24.29 27.92
N ASP A 32 -50.43 -24.60 28.57
CA ASP A 32 -50.44 -25.33 29.84
C ASP A 32 -50.71 -24.30 30.96
N SER A 33 -51.94 -24.32 31.45
CA SER A 33 -52.55 -23.29 32.28
C SER A 33 -52.54 -23.63 33.77
N THR A 34 -51.40 -24.07 34.30
CA THR A 34 -51.22 -24.25 35.75
C THR A 34 -49.81 -23.82 36.16
N ASP A 35 -49.66 -22.50 36.41
CA ASP A 35 -48.67 -21.86 37.31
C ASP A 35 -48.34 -20.40 36.93
N ILE A 36 -49.34 -19.62 36.48
CA ILE A 36 -49.23 -18.16 36.59
C ILE A 36 -49.48 -17.80 38.05
N LYS A 37 -48.43 -17.85 38.87
CA LYS A 37 -48.46 -17.18 40.18
C LYS A 37 -48.70 -15.70 39.90
N GLU A 38 -49.90 -15.23 40.23
CA GLU A 38 -50.23 -13.80 40.30
C GLU A 38 -49.08 -13.05 40.98
N ALA A 39 -48.63 -11.96 40.35
CA ALA A 39 -47.62 -11.10 40.96
C ALA A 39 -48.15 -10.63 42.32
N THR A 40 -47.53 -11.09 43.39
CA THR A 40 -47.89 -10.72 44.76
C THR A 40 -47.94 -9.18 44.86
N PRO A 41 -49.02 -8.57 45.38
CA PRO A 41 -49.16 -7.12 45.44
C PRO A 41 -47.93 -6.45 46.05
N THR A 42 -47.37 -5.45 45.38
CA THR A 42 -46.22 -4.69 45.90
C THR A 42 -46.66 -3.86 47.10
N LYS A 43 -46.29 -4.31 48.30
CA LYS A 43 -46.58 -3.58 49.54
C LYS A 43 -45.68 -2.34 49.61
N ASN A 44 -46.25 -1.17 49.91
CA ASN A 44 -45.50 0.07 50.08
C ASN A 44 -45.36 0.43 51.56
N ILE A 45 -44.16 0.83 51.99
CA ILE A 45 -43.89 1.39 53.32
C ILE A 45 -43.24 2.76 53.16
N TYR A 46 -43.78 3.79 53.82
CA TYR A 46 -43.29 5.17 53.76
C TYR A 46 -42.57 5.55 55.05
N LEU A 47 -41.44 6.25 54.90
CA LEU A 47 -40.60 6.72 56.00
C LEU A 47 -40.45 8.23 55.97
N ASN A 48 -40.48 8.84 57.15
CA ASN A 48 -40.17 10.25 57.37
C ASN A 48 -39.32 10.38 58.65
N PRO A 49 -38.25 11.19 58.69
CA PRO A 49 -37.43 11.33 59.90
C PRO A 49 -38.22 11.83 61.12
N LYS A 50 -39.36 12.48 60.91
CA LYS A 50 -40.32 12.94 61.94
C LYS A 50 -41.44 11.93 62.22
N GLY A 51 -41.45 10.76 61.57
CA GLY A 51 -42.46 9.71 61.77
C GLY A 51 -42.33 8.99 63.11
N ASN A 52 -43.08 7.89 63.28
CA ASN A 52 -43.05 7.03 64.46
C ASN A 52 -43.01 5.55 64.03
N ASP A 53 -42.16 4.73 64.66
CA ASP A 53 -42.01 3.31 64.31
C ASP A 53 -43.22 2.43 64.70
N ASN A 54 -44.08 2.94 65.59
CA ASN A 54 -45.38 2.35 65.89
C ASN A 54 -46.40 2.54 64.77
N ASN A 55 -46.14 3.42 63.80
CA ASN A 55 -47.03 3.65 62.67
C ASN A 55 -47.05 2.43 61.73
N ASN A 56 -48.19 2.24 61.04
CA ASN A 56 -48.37 1.17 60.06
C ASN A 56 -47.54 1.35 58.77
N GLY A 57 -46.96 2.53 58.53
CA GLY A 57 -46.09 2.81 57.39
C GLY A 57 -46.81 3.19 56.09
N ASN A 58 -48.07 3.61 56.13
CA ASN A 58 -48.72 4.23 54.97
C ASN A 58 -48.26 5.69 54.77
N SER A 59 -48.69 6.35 53.69
CA SER A 59 -48.25 7.70 53.33
C SER A 59 -48.68 8.80 54.32
N LYS A 60 -49.75 8.59 55.09
CA LYS A 60 -50.26 9.52 56.12
C LYS A 60 -49.59 9.29 57.48
N THR A 61 -49.30 8.05 57.81
CA THR A 61 -48.64 7.63 59.06
C THR A 61 -47.33 6.91 58.75
N PRO A 62 -46.27 7.65 58.37
CA PRO A 62 -45.00 7.06 57.97
C PRO A 62 -44.19 6.55 59.18
N LYS A 63 -43.39 5.51 58.96
CA LYS A 63 -42.43 4.99 59.95
C LYS A 63 -41.24 5.95 60.13
N LYS A 64 -40.55 5.88 61.27
CA LYS A 64 -39.40 6.75 61.58
C LYS A 64 -38.09 6.19 61.03
N THR A 65 -37.83 4.91 61.28
CA THR A 65 -36.51 4.31 61.05
C THR A 65 -36.52 3.28 59.92
N LEU A 66 -35.40 3.23 59.18
CA LEU A 66 -35.20 2.25 58.12
C LEU A 66 -35.11 0.82 58.65
N LYS A 67 -34.49 0.65 59.82
CA LYS A 67 -34.39 -0.66 60.47
C LYS A 67 -35.75 -1.25 60.81
N ASN A 68 -36.68 -0.44 61.33
CA ASN A 68 -38.06 -0.90 61.60
C ASN A 68 -38.81 -1.24 60.30
N ALA A 69 -38.69 -0.41 59.27
CA ALA A 69 -39.33 -0.64 57.98
C ALA A 69 -38.87 -1.93 57.30
N VAL A 70 -37.57 -2.24 57.33
CA VAL A 70 -37.02 -3.51 56.80
C VAL A 70 -37.45 -4.71 57.66
N LYS A 71 -37.47 -4.56 58.99
CA LYS A 71 -37.93 -5.64 59.89
C LYS A 71 -39.38 -6.03 59.59
N THR A 72 -40.24 -5.05 59.34
CA THR A 72 -41.70 -5.23 59.13
C THR A 72 -42.10 -5.44 57.66
N SER A 73 -41.14 -5.40 56.72
CA SER A 73 -41.41 -5.66 55.30
C SER A 73 -41.62 -7.16 55.01
N THR A 74 -42.23 -7.45 53.87
CA THR A 74 -42.29 -8.79 53.25
C THR A 74 -41.53 -8.79 51.93
N ASN A 75 -41.41 -9.96 51.26
CA ASN A 75 -40.89 -9.98 49.89
C ASN A 75 -41.71 -9.06 48.98
N ASN A 76 -41.04 -8.47 47.99
CA ASN A 76 -41.56 -7.50 47.01
C ASN A 76 -42.07 -6.19 47.62
N THR A 77 -41.67 -5.86 48.86
CA THR A 77 -41.99 -4.55 49.47
C THR A 77 -41.14 -3.44 48.85
N THR A 78 -41.76 -2.28 48.60
CA THR A 78 -41.07 -1.02 48.27
C THR A 78 -41.11 -0.07 49.46
N ILE A 79 -39.94 0.41 49.87
CA ILE A 79 -39.75 1.33 51.00
C ILE A 79 -39.40 2.72 50.44
N HIS A 80 -40.26 3.70 50.69
CA HIS A 80 -40.11 5.09 50.22
C HIS A 80 -39.61 5.99 51.34
N LEU A 81 -38.52 6.70 51.11
CA LEU A 81 -37.91 7.64 52.07
C LEU A 81 -38.14 9.07 51.57
N SER A 82 -38.88 9.87 52.33
CA SER A 82 -38.98 11.31 52.08
C SER A 82 -37.62 12.01 52.27
N LYS A 83 -37.52 13.29 51.89
CA LYS A 83 -36.35 14.11 52.22
C LYS A 83 -35.98 14.06 53.72
N GLY A 84 -34.68 14.04 53.99
CA GLY A 84 -34.10 14.14 55.32
C GLY A 84 -33.03 13.08 55.61
N THR A 85 -32.52 13.10 56.84
CA THR A 85 -31.42 12.24 57.30
C THR A 85 -31.95 11.11 58.17
N TYR A 86 -31.62 9.88 57.79
CA TYR A 86 -31.95 8.65 58.49
C TYR A 86 -30.66 8.04 59.04
N TYR A 87 -30.45 8.19 60.35
CA TYR A 87 -29.34 7.53 61.04
C TYR A 87 -29.68 6.05 61.20
N THR A 88 -28.81 5.18 60.68
CA THR A 88 -29.07 3.74 60.69
C THR A 88 -27.81 2.93 60.86
N SER A 89 -27.93 1.78 61.52
CA SER A 89 -26.84 0.82 61.67
C SER A 89 -27.36 -0.61 61.71
N ASN A 90 -26.56 -1.52 61.17
CA ASN A 90 -26.76 -2.97 61.20
C ASN A 90 -28.17 -3.39 60.74
N VAL A 91 -28.58 -2.93 59.55
CA VAL A 91 -29.81 -3.36 58.88
C VAL A 91 -29.52 -4.64 58.10
N TYR A 92 -30.10 -5.75 58.56
CA TYR A 92 -30.04 -7.04 57.87
C TYR A 92 -31.24 -7.19 56.93
N ILE A 93 -30.97 -7.38 55.63
CA ILE A 93 -32.00 -7.54 54.61
C ILE A 93 -32.01 -9.00 54.16
N ASP A 94 -33.08 -9.71 54.52
CA ASP A 94 -33.32 -11.13 54.25
C ASP A 94 -34.52 -11.39 53.33
N LYS A 95 -34.96 -10.35 52.63
CA LYS A 95 -36.13 -10.33 51.73
C LYS A 95 -35.78 -9.61 50.45
N ASN A 96 -36.53 -9.91 49.39
CA ASN A 96 -36.50 -9.17 48.14
C ASN A 96 -37.22 -7.83 48.31
N ILE A 97 -36.51 -6.71 48.32
CA ILE A 97 -37.09 -5.39 48.58
C ILE A 97 -36.48 -4.30 47.70
N THR A 98 -37.23 -3.21 47.53
CA THR A 98 -36.74 -1.98 46.90
C THR A 98 -36.76 -0.84 47.91
N ILE A 99 -35.69 -0.05 47.98
CA ILE A 99 -35.57 1.15 48.82
C ILE A 99 -35.40 2.35 47.88
N ILE A 100 -36.27 3.34 47.97
CA ILE A 100 -36.31 4.51 47.08
C ILE A 100 -36.32 5.78 47.93
N GLY A 101 -35.35 6.66 47.68
CA GLY A 101 -35.38 8.02 48.20
C GLY A 101 -36.13 8.97 47.28
N GLU A 102 -36.67 10.06 47.84
CA GLU A 102 -37.28 11.14 47.08
C GLU A 102 -36.30 11.71 46.05
N LYS A 103 -35.10 12.12 46.48
CA LYS A 103 -33.97 12.53 45.64
C LYS A 103 -32.63 12.30 46.35
N SER A 104 -31.60 11.89 45.62
CA SER A 104 -30.28 11.62 46.23
C SER A 104 -29.58 12.86 46.78
N SER A 105 -30.03 14.07 46.43
CA SER A 105 -29.51 15.34 46.98
C SER A 105 -29.99 15.65 48.40
N ASN A 106 -31.10 15.06 48.86
CA ASN A 106 -31.72 15.41 50.14
C ASN A 106 -32.26 14.22 50.94
N THR A 107 -32.30 13.01 50.40
CA THR A 107 -32.58 11.77 51.15
C THR A 107 -31.27 11.08 51.52
N ILE A 108 -30.91 11.11 52.81
CA ILE A 108 -29.60 10.69 53.32
C ILE A 108 -29.77 9.52 54.30
N ILE A 109 -29.05 8.43 54.05
CA ILE A 109 -28.85 7.31 54.96
C ILE A 109 -27.45 7.47 55.56
N ASP A 110 -27.38 7.82 56.83
CA ASP A 110 -26.13 8.12 57.52
C ASP A 110 -25.76 6.99 58.47
N GLY A 111 -24.57 6.41 58.26
CA GLY A 111 -24.08 5.30 59.09
C GLY A 111 -23.57 5.75 60.45
N ASN A 112 -23.35 7.05 60.69
CA ASN A 112 -22.78 7.59 61.92
C ASN A 112 -21.58 6.77 62.45
N LYS A 113 -20.60 6.53 61.58
CA LYS A 113 -19.43 5.68 61.83
C LYS A 113 -19.77 4.24 62.23
N SER A 114 -20.83 3.67 61.67
CA SER A 114 -21.21 2.27 61.83
C SER A 114 -21.46 1.58 60.49
N HIS A 115 -21.51 0.25 60.52
CA HIS A 115 -21.97 -0.58 59.40
C HIS A 115 -23.45 -0.33 59.11
N ILE A 116 -23.85 -0.19 57.84
CA ILE A 116 -25.25 0.15 57.47
C ILE A 116 -26.05 -1.09 57.04
N PHE A 117 -25.73 -1.72 55.91
CA PHE A 117 -26.52 -2.82 55.33
C PHE A 117 -25.76 -4.15 55.19
N THR A 118 -26.41 -5.25 55.56
CA THR A 118 -26.01 -6.60 55.16
C THR A 118 -27.13 -7.25 54.36
N ILE A 119 -26.86 -7.61 53.10
CA ILE A 119 -27.82 -8.31 52.23
C ILE A 119 -27.54 -9.81 52.32
N LYS A 120 -28.57 -10.59 52.65
CA LYS A 120 -28.51 -12.06 52.72
C LYS A 120 -28.33 -12.68 51.33
N ASP A 121 -27.70 -13.85 51.29
CA ASP A 121 -27.62 -14.66 50.08
C ASP A 121 -29.02 -15.02 49.56
N GLY A 122 -29.15 -15.17 48.23
CA GLY A 122 -30.42 -15.41 47.54
C GLY A 122 -31.39 -14.21 47.48
N CYS A 123 -31.14 -13.13 48.21
CA CYS A 123 -32.02 -11.96 48.22
C CYS A 123 -31.68 -10.97 47.10
N THR A 124 -32.72 -10.36 46.51
CA THR A 124 -32.60 -9.31 45.49
C THR A 124 -33.02 -7.96 46.06
N VAL A 125 -32.08 -7.03 46.11
CA VAL A 125 -32.28 -5.71 46.72
C VAL A 125 -31.97 -4.62 45.70
N THR A 126 -32.88 -3.65 45.58
CA THR A 126 -32.65 -2.45 44.78
C THR A 126 -32.66 -1.21 45.67
N ILE A 127 -31.65 -0.36 45.55
CA ILE A 127 -31.56 0.91 46.28
C ILE A 127 -31.46 2.05 45.25
N LYS A 128 -32.36 3.02 45.34
CA LYS A 128 -32.49 4.11 44.36
C LYS A 128 -32.53 5.49 45.01
N ALA A 129 -31.95 6.47 44.32
CA ALA A 129 -32.15 7.90 44.59
C ALA A 129 -31.90 8.32 46.06
N VAL A 130 -30.90 7.73 46.72
CA VAL A 130 -30.47 8.09 48.08
C VAL A 130 -28.99 8.47 48.11
N THR A 131 -28.60 9.20 49.14
CA THR A 131 -27.22 9.32 49.60
C THR A 131 -26.97 8.30 50.72
N ILE A 132 -25.84 7.60 50.70
CA ILE A 132 -25.36 6.73 51.78
C ILE A 132 -23.97 7.23 52.20
N ARG A 133 -23.75 7.54 53.48
CA ARG A 133 -22.49 8.18 53.91
C ARG A 133 -22.04 7.81 55.32
N ASN A 134 -20.80 8.22 55.64
CA ASN A 134 -20.20 8.17 56.98
C ASN A 134 -20.24 6.77 57.61
N ALA A 135 -20.12 5.71 56.80
CA ALA A 135 -20.13 4.35 57.31
C ALA A 135 -18.72 3.91 57.74
N TYR A 136 -18.64 3.06 58.77
CA TYR A 136 -17.38 2.48 59.24
C TYR A 136 -17.54 1.00 59.58
N ALA A 137 -16.72 0.14 58.99
CA ALA A 137 -16.66 -1.30 59.29
C ALA A 137 -15.39 -1.94 58.72
N ASN A 138 -15.07 -3.18 59.09
CA ASN A 138 -13.97 -3.90 58.45
C ASN A 138 -14.25 -4.22 56.97
N ASN A 139 -15.43 -4.73 56.66
CA ASN A 139 -15.82 -5.09 55.30
C ASN A 139 -17.18 -4.49 54.96
N GLY A 140 -17.28 -3.79 53.83
CA GLY A 140 -18.57 -3.34 53.31
C GLY A 140 -19.23 -2.30 54.19
N ALA A 141 -18.51 -1.26 54.62
CA ALA A 141 -18.98 -0.34 55.66
C ALA A 141 -20.39 0.21 55.40
N ALA A 142 -20.67 0.70 54.19
CA ALA A 142 -22.05 1.01 53.85
C ALA A 142 -22.84 -0.26 53.47
N ILE A 143 -22.31 -1.12 52.60
CA ILE A 143 -23.04 -2.32 52.16
C ILE A 143 -22.13 -3.54 52.09
N TYR A 144 -22.51 -4.60 52.81
CA TYR A 144 -21.99 -5.95 52.64
C TYR A 144 -22.99 -6.79 51.86
N ASN A 145 -22.74 -7.02 50.57
CA ASN A 145 -23.65 -7.72 49.68
C ASN A 145 -23.30 -9.20 49.52
N LYS A 146 -24.18 -10.10 50.00
CA LYS A 146 -24.14 -11.54 49.70
C LYS A 146 -25.21 -11.98 48.69
N GLY A 147 -26.12 -11.10 48.28
CA GLY A 147 -27.19 -11.40 47.31
C GLY A 147 -27.02 -10.65 45.99
N THR A 148 -28.14 -10.32 45.35
CA THR A 148 -28.19 -9.52 44.12
C THR A 148 -28.55 -8.08 44.45
N LEU A 149 -27.61 -7.16 44.28
CA LEU A 149 -27.78 -5.74 44.60
C LEU A 149 -27.79 -4.89 43.32
N THR A 150 -28.81 -4.04 43.20
CA THR A 150 -28.85 -2.94 42.23
C THR A 150 -28.79 -1.60 42.94
N LEU A 151 -27.81 -0.76 42.57
CA LEU A 151 -27.73 0.65 42.96
C LEU A 151 -28.06 1.50 41.74
N ASP A 152 -29.03 2.42 41.86
CA ASP A 152 -29.51 3.24 40.74
C ASP A 152 -29.67 4.71 41.17
N GLY A 153 -28.81 5.59 40.69
CA GLY A 153 -28.85 7.02 41.04
C GLY A 153 -28.44 7.31 42.49
N VAL A 154 -27.59 6.46 43.08
CA VAL A 154 -27.14 6.56 44.48
C VAL A 154 -25.87 7.41 44.60
N LYS A 155 -25.69 8.12 45.72
CA LYS A 155 -24.41 8.75 46.10
C LYS A 155 -23.83 8.05 47.32
N MET A 156 -22.58 7.62 47.25
CA MET A 156 -21.87 6.91 48.32
C MET A 156 -20.58 7.64 48.68
N TYR A 157 -20.48 8.22 49.87
CA TYR A 157 -19.32 9.04 50.19
C TYR A 157 -18.89 9.07 51.66
N SER A 158 -17.61 9.40 51.89
CA SER A 158 -16.99 9.51 53.21
C SER A 158 -17.13 8.25 54.09
N SER A 159 -17.16 7.08 53.48
CA SER A 159 -17.11 5.82 54.23
C SER A 159 -15.67 5.32 54.37
N THR A 160 -15.41 4.62 55.47
CA THR A 160 -14.09 4.04 55.80
C THR A 160 -14.18 2.55 56.08
N ALA A 161 -13.30 1.74 55.49
CA ALA A 161 -13.24 0.30 55.79
C ALA A 161 -11.85 -0.32 55.65
N THR A 162 -11.70 -1.60 56.00
CA THR A 162 -10.54 -2.38 55.50
C THR A 162 -10.74 -2.76 54.03
N ASN A 163 -11.91 -3.31 53.68
CA ASN A 163 -12.26 -3.67 52.30
C ASN A 163 -13.65 -3.14 51.92
N GLY A 164 -13.76 -2.39 50.82
CA GLY A 164 -15.06 -1.96 50.29
C GLY A 164 -15.78 -0.98 51.20
N ALA A 165 -15.31 0.27 51.32
CA ALA A 165 -15.94 1.20 52.25
C ALA A 165 -17.36 1.60 51.80
N ALA A 166 -17.59 1.73 50.49
CA ALA A 166 -18.94 1.84 49.98
C ALA A 166 -19.60 0.45 49.91
N VAL A 167 -18.98 -0.50 49.18
CA VAL A 167 -19.56 -1.83 48.97
C VAL A 167 -18.50 -2.93 49.03
N TYR A 168 -18.76 -3.96 49.82
CA TYR A 168 -18.13 -5.27 49.68
C TYR A 168 -19.11 -6.19 48.96
N ASN A 169 -18.78 -6.63 47.75
CA ASN A 169 -19.62 -7.51 46.93
C ASN A 169 -19.09 -8.95 46.90
N LYS A 170 -19.84 -9.88 47.53
CA LYS A 170 -19.61 -11.33 47.42
C LYS A 170 -20.36 -12.00 46.26
N ALA A 171 -21.51 -11.46 45.86
CA ALA A 171 -22.37 -12.05 44.85
C ALA A 171 -22.54 -11.10 43.65
N THR A 172 -23.73 -10.61 43.34
CA THR A 172 -23.95 -9.75 42.16
C THR A 172 -24.17 -8.30 42.55
N LEU A 173 -23.38 -7.39 41.98
CA LEU A 173 -23.60 -5.95 42.08
C LEU A 173 -23.76 -5.33 40.69
N THR A 174 -24.88 -4.64 40.49
CA THR A 174 -25.13 -3.74 39.37
C THR A 174 -25.20 -2.31 39.90
N SER A 175 -24.27 -1.45 39.48
CA SER A 175 -24.19 -0.04 39.90
C SER A 175 -24.39 0.87 38.70
N ILE A 176 -25.50 1.61 38.70
CA ILE A 176 -25.95 2.45 37.59
C ILE A 176 -26.09 3.88 38.09
N LYS A 177 -25.56 4.85 37.33
CA LYS A 177 -25.69 6.28 37.65
C LYS A 177 -25.28 6.62 39.08
N THR A 178 -24.30 5.90 39.63
CA THR A 178 -23.92 5.99 41.04
C THR A 178 -22.62 6.78 41.18
N SER A 179 -22.54 7.62 42.21
CA SER A 179 -21.34 8.42 42.52
C SER A 179 -20.66 7.90 43.78
N TYR A 180 -19.36 7.61 43.70
CA TYR A 180 -18.51 7.18 44.80
C TYR A 180 -17.44 8.24 45.08
N LEU A 181 -17.52 8.91 46.23
CA LEU A 181 -16.69 10.09 46.54
C LEU A 181 -15.98 9.95 47.89
N ASN A 182 -14.69 10.29 47.94
CA ASN A 182 -13.92 10.40 49.20
C ASN A 182 -13.99 9.14 50.10
N ASN A 183 -14.16 7.94 49.53
CA ASN A 183 -14.17 6.72 50.31
C ASN A 183 -12.74 6.25 50.58
N THR A 184 -12.48 5.76 51.80
CA THR A 184 -11.13 5.37 52.26
C THR A 184 -11.10 3.90 52.68
N ALA A 185 -10.13 3.12 52.21
CA ALA A 185 -9.93 1.76 52.71
C ALA A 185 -8.49 1.26 52.59
N LYS A 186 -8.22 0.02 53.04
CA LYS A 186 -6.99 -0.68 52.67
C LYS A 186 -7.06 -1.14 51.21
N ASN A 187 -8.13 -1.86 50.83
CA ASN A 187 -8.37 -2.32 49.46
C ASN A 187 -9.79 -1.98 48.96
N GLY A 188 -9.90 -1.53 47.72
CA GLY A 188 -11.19 -1.23 47.07
C GLY A 188 -11.99 -0.24 47.89
N SER A 189 -11.45 0.96 48.12
CA SER A 189 -12.08 1.95 48.99
C SER A 189 -13.50 2.31 48.62
N SER A 190 -13.88 2.29 47.34
CA SER A 190 -15.30 2.27 46.99
C SER A 190 -15.83 0.84 46.96
N ILE A 191 -15.36 0.02 46.03
CA ILE A 191 -15.87 -1.32 45.81
C ILE A 191 -14.77 -2.36 45.97
N TYR A 192 -14.99 -3.33 46.85
CA TYR A 192 -14.23 -4.58 46.92
C TYR A 192 -15.10 -5.73 46.39
N ASN A 193 -14.70 -6.33 45.28
CA ASN A 193 -15.50 -7.29 44.53
C ASN A 193 -14.83 -8.66 44.46
N VAL A 194 -15.55 -9.69 44.93
CA VAL A 194 -15.20 -11.11 44.72
C VAL A 194 -16.26 -11.87 43.91
N GLY A 195 -17.41 -11.22 43.62
CA GLY A 195 -18.48 -11.74 42.77
C GLY A 195 -18.58 -11.06 41.40
N LYS A 196 -19.77 -11.02 40.80
CA LYS A 196 -20.01 -10.36 39.50
C LYS A 196 -20.25 -8.86 39.71
N LEU A 197 -19.54 -8.03 38.95
CA LEU A 197 -19.66 -6.57 39.02
C LEU A 197 -19.98 -5.95 37.65
N VAL A 198 -21.08 -5.19 37.60
CA VAL A 198 -21.44 -4.32 36.48
C VAL A 198 -21.51 -2.87 36.96
N ILE A 199 -20.77 -1.99 36.29
CA ILE A 199 -20.79 -0.55 36.55
C ILE A 199 -21.15 0.16 35.25
N GLU A 200 -22.18 1.02 35.30
CA GLU A 200 -22.63 1.81 34.17
C GLU A 200 -22.89 3.27 34.58
N LYS A 201 -22.49 4.23 33.73
CA LYS A 201 -22.86 5.66 33.87
C LYS A 201 -22.49 6.26 35.23
N SER A 202 -21.43 5.75 35.86
CA SER A 202 -21.10 6.05 37.26
C SER A 202 -19.84 6.93 37.37
N ALA A 203 -19.55 7.42 38.57
CA ALA A 203 -18.37 8.26 38.84
C ALA A 203 -17.66 7.84 40.13
N PHE A 204 -16.33 7.80 40.09
CA PHE A 204 -15.44 7.51 41.22
C PHE A 204 -14.44 8.66 41.37
N THR A 205 -14.56 9.43 42.45
CA THR A 205 -13.77 10.65 42.65
C THR A 205 -13.08 10.66 44.00
N ASN A 206 -11.78 10.99 44.01
CA ASN A 206 -10.99 11.19 45.23
C ASN A 206 -11.03 10.00 46.21
N ASN A 207 -11.22 8.78 45.70
CA ASN A 207 -11.20 7.59 46.55
C ASN A 207 -9.74 7.22 46.86
N LYS A 208 -9.48 6.78 48.10
CA LYS A 208 -8.14 6.53 48.62
C LYS A 208 -8.01 5.12 49.17
N ALA A 209 -7.03 4.38 48.68
CA ALA A 209 -6.60 3.13 49.29
C ALA A 209 -5.18 3.25 49.85
N SER A 210 -4.82 2.44 50.85
CA SER A 210 -3.45 2.39 51.37
C SER A 210 -2.57 1.32 50.73
N THR A 211 -3.12 0.27 50.10
CA THR A 211 -2.31 -0.84 49.54
C THR A 211 -2.46 -1.09 48.04
N LEU A 212 -3.65 -1.40 47.52
CA LEU A 212 -3.77 -1.95 46.15
C LEU A 212 -4.62 -1.14 45.16
N ALA A 213 -5.84 -0.76 45.55
CA ALA A 213 -6.80 -0.10 44.65
C ALA A 213 -7.75 0.79 45.42
N SER A 214 -7.94 2.04 44.99
CA SER A 214 -8.92 2.96 45.59
C SER A 214 -10.33 2.75 45.08
N ALA A 215 -10.62 2.96 43.80
CA ALA A 215 -12.01 2.93 43.36
C ALA A 215 -12.57 1.50 43.34
N VAL A 216 -11.95 0.60 42.58
CA VAL A 216 -12.46 -0.77 42.40
C VAL A 216 -11.32 -1.78 42.56
N TYR A 217 -11.48 -2.70 43.49
CA TYR A 217 -10.67 -3.91 43.59
C TYR A 217 -11.51 -5.11 43.19
N SER A 218 -11.08 -5.91 42.21
CA SER A 218 -11.83 -7.10 41.77
C SER A 218 -10.97 -8.34 41.58
N THR A 219 -11.43 -9.48 42.14
CA THR A 219 -10.86 -10.82 41.87
C THR A 219 -11.73 -11.67 40.96
N ASN A 220 -12.79 -11.10 40.40
CA ASN A 220 -13.75 -11.80 39.54
C ASN A 220 -14.22 -10.85 38.42
N LYS A 221 -15.09 -11.32 37.52
CA LYS A 221 -15.49 -10.63 36.29
C LYS A 221 -16.02 -9.23 36.56
N ILE A 222 -15.44 -8.24 35.87
CA ILE A 222 -15.94 -6.87 35.82
C ILE A 222 -16.43 -6.48 34.42
N THR A 223 -17.47 -5.66 34.39
CA THR A 223 -17.90 -4.91 33.20
C THR A 223 -18.12 -3.47 33.60
N ILE A 224 -17.28 -2.56 33.09
CA ILE A 224 -17.36 -1.12 33.36
C ILE A 224 -17.68 -0.40 32.05
N SER A 225 -18.68 0.47 32.07
CA SER A 225 -19.07 1.24 30.90
C SER A 225 -19.49 2.66 31.23
N ASN A 226 -19.16 3.63 30.36
CA ASN A 226 -19.61 5.01 30.50
C ASN A 226 -19.30 5.62 31.87
N THR A 227 -18.12 5.30 32.44
CA THR A 227 -17.81 5.60 33.85
C THR A 227 -16.57 6.48 33.96
N ASN A 228 -16.59 7.41 34.92
CA ASN A 228 -15.50 8.34 35.18
C ASN A 228 -14.74 7.96 36.45
N PHE A 229 -13.40 7.93 36.37
CA PHE A 229 -12.47 7.71 37.47
C PHE A 229 -11.52 8.90 37.57
N THR A 230 -11.69 9.72 38.59
CA THR A 230 -10.96 10.99 38.73
C THR A 230 -10.24 11.08 40.07
N LYS A 231 -8.93 11.37 40.04
CA LYS A 231 -8.12 11.64 41.24
C LYS A 231 -8.16 10.53 42.30
N ASN A 232 -8.32 9.28 41.88
CA ASN A 232 -8.24 8.14 42.79
C ASN A 232 -6.76 7.77 43.01
N THR A 233 -6.37 7.45 44.25
CA THR A 233 -4.97 7.20 44.63
C THR A 233 -4.69 5.73 44.90
N ASN A 234 -3.45 5.26 44.72
CA ASN A 234 -3.10 3.84 44.77
C ASN A 234 -3.95 3.01 43.80
N THR A 235 -3.96 3.40 42.52
CA THR A 235 -4.65 2.74 41.39
C THR A 235 -6.17 2.84 41.45
N ALA A 236 -6.80 3.37 40.39
CA ALA A 236 -8.25 3.46 40.33
C ALA A 236 -8.91 2.07 40.24
N VAL A 237 -8.48 1.23 39.29
CA VAL A 237 -9.07 -0.10 39.08
C VAL A 237 -8.00 -1.19 39.13
N PHE A 238 -8.15 -2.14 40.03
CA PHE A 238 -7.32 -3.34 40.13
C PHE A 238 -8.12 -4.58 39.77
N ILE A 239 -7.54 -5.42 38.90
CA ILE A 239 -8.17 -6.61 38.35
C ILE A 239 -7.23 -7.81 38.55
N ASN A 240 -7.73 -8.86 39.20
CA ASN A 240 -7.04 -10.13 39.37
C ASN A 240 -8.02 -11.29 39.17
N SER A 241 -8.47 -11.48 37.93
CA SER A 241 -9.48 -12.47 37.57
C SER A 241 -9.01 -13.29 36.36
N PRO A 242 -7.98 -14.15 36.51
CA PRO A 242 -7.31 -14.80 35.40
C PRO A 242 -8.21 -15.70 34.53
N LYS A 243 -9.31 -16.20 35.10
CA LYS A 243 -10.25 -17.13 34.44
C LYS A 243 -11.38 -16.42 33.68
N THR A 244 -11.51 -15.11 33.78
CA THR A 244 -12.66 -14.37 33.22
C THR A 244 -12.24 -13.19 32.38
N LYS A 245 -12.93 -12.98 31.27
CA LYS A 245 -12.72 -11.82 30.41
C LYS A 245 -13.37 -10.57 31.00
N ASN A 246 -12.56 -9.54 31.22
CA ASN A 246 -12.99 -8.24 31.73
C ASN A 246 -13.17 -7.24 30.61
N THR A 247 -14.12 -6.32 30.80
CA THR A 247 -14.41 -5.27 29.80
C THR A 247 -14.49 -3.90 30.46
N ILE A 248 -13.79 -2.95 29.87
CA ILE A 248 -13.89 -1.52 30.18
C ILE A 248 -14.16 -0.79 28.87
N LYS A 249 -15.29 -0.07 28.78
CA LYS A 249 -15.67 0.63 27.55
C LYS A 249 -16.15 2.05 27.82
N ASN A 250 -15.94 2.96 26.87
CA ASN A 250 -16.51 4.31 26.89
C ASN A 250 -16.24 5.06 28.21
N SER A 251 -15.09 4.81 28.85
CA SER A 251 -14.83 5.30 30.21
C SER A 251 -13.71 6.34 30.21
N VAL A 252 -13.58 7.08 31.31
CA VAL A 252 -12.59 8.16 31.45
C VAL A 252 -11.80 7.96 32.74
N PHE A 253 -10.48 7.98 32.63
CA PHE A 253 -9.55 7.91 33.75
C PHE A 253 -8.69 9.18 33.74
N THR A 254 -8.84 10.04 34.74
CA THR A 254 -8.16 11.33 34.79
C THR A 254 -7.48 11.60 36.13
N SER A 255 -6.20 11.98 36.07
CA SER A 255 -5.41 12.39 37.25
C SER A 255 -5.36 11.34 38.37
N ASN A 256 -5.49 10.06 38.04
CA ASN A 256 -5.32 9.00 39.02
C ASN A 256 -3.83 8.80 39.31
N THR A 257 -3.51 8.40 40.54
CA THR A 257 -2.13 8.15 40.98
C THR A 257 -1.96 6.73 41.50
N GLY A 258 -0.75 6.17 41.36
CA GLY A 258 -0.46 4.85 41.88
C GLY A 258 1.02 4.48 41.79
N VAL A 259 1.35 3.26 42.19
CA VAL A 259 2.69 2.70 41.98
C VAL A 259 2.80 2.07 40.61
N ASN A 260 1.79 1.24 40.26
CA ASN A 260 1.70 0.51 39.01
C ASN A 260 0.29 0.63 38.45
N GLY A 261 0.13 1.05 37.19
CA GLY A 261 -1.18 1.17 36.56
C GLY A 261 -2.07 2.16 37.32
N ALA A 262 -1.73 3.45 37.29
CA ALA A 262 -2.45 4.43 38.11
C ALA A 262 -3.94 4.52 37.74
N ALA A 263 -4.28 4.36 36.45
CA ALA A 263 -5.67 4.14 36.05
C ALA A 263 -6.10 2.68 36.24
N ILE A 264 -5.38 1.74 35.61
CA ILE A 264 -5.73 0.31 35.65
C ILE A 264 -4.49 -0.54 35.91
N PHE A 265 -4.58 -1.41 36.92
CA PHE A 265 -3.67 -2.52 37.13
C PHE A 265 -4.42 -3.83 36.83
N ASP A 266 -4.04 -4.51 35.76
CA ASP A 266 -4.39 -5.91 35.51
C ASP A 266 -3.27 -6.88 35.93
N LYS A 267 -3.61 -7.79 36.85
CA LYS A 267 -2.77 -8.90 37.31
C LYS A 267 -3.23 -10.19 36.65
N ASN A 268 -2.78 -10.39 35.42
CA ASN A 268 -2.91 -11.65 34.65
C ASN A 268 -4.34 -11.99 34.21
N SER A 269 -5.19 -11.00 33.92
CA SER A 269 -6.56 -11.26 33.43
C SER A 269 -6.70 -10.91 31.94
N PRO A 270 -7.50 -11.67 31.17
CA PRO A 270 -7.89 -11.22 29.84
C PRO A 270 -8.70 -9.91 29.93
N LEU A 271 -8.20 -8.84 29.32
CA LEU A 271 -8.78 -7.50 29.44
C LEU A 271 -9.02 -6.86 28.07
N ASN A 272 -10.26 -6.40 27.86
CA ASN A 272 -10.65 -5.62 26.70
C ASN A 272 -10.96 -4.17 27.12
N ILE A 273 -10.25 -3.22 26.53
CA ILE A 273 -10.47 -1.78 26.68
C ILE A 273 -10.89 -1.19 25.33
N THR A 274 -12.04 -0.54 25.26
CA THR A 274 -12.52 0.10 24.02
C THR A 274 -12.98 1.54 24.26
N THR A 275 -12.66 2.44 23.33
CA THR A 275 -13.19 3.82 23.33
C THR A 275 -13.01 4.53 24.67
N THR A 276 -11.87 4.33 25.32
CA THR A 276 -11.61 4.81 26.68
C THR A 276 -10.52 5.87 26.68
N TYR A 277 -10.63 6.84 27.57
CA TYR A 277 -9.75 7.99 27.66
C TYR A 277 -8.91 7.96 28.95
N PHE A 278 -7.59 8.10 28.81
CA PHE A 278 -6.63 8.11 29.92
C PHE A 278 -5.81 9.39 29.88
N LYS A 279 -6.04 10.29 30.84
CA LYS A 279 -5.42 11.61 30.86
C LYS A 279 -4.73 11.93 32.17
N ASP A 280 -3.51 12.46 32.10
CA ASP A 280 -2.78 13.00 33.25
C ASP A 280 -2.63 11.99 34.41
N ASN A 281 -2.68 10.68 34.13
CA ASN A 281 -2.50 9.67 35.16
C ASN A 281 -1.01 9.46 35.43
N ASN A 282 -0.64 9.33 36.70
CA ASN A 282 0.75 9.33 37.12
C ASN A 282 1.08 8.11 38.00
N ALA A 283 2.00 7.28 37.54
CA ALA A 283 2.54 6.17 38.32
C ALA A 283 3.98 6.43 38.75
N THR A 284 4.40 5.98 39.93
CA THR A 284 5.81 6.11 40.33
C THR A 284 6.72 5.08 39.65
N ASN A 285 6.18 3.93 39.22
CA ASN A 285 6.93 2.84 38.59
C ASN A 285 6.44 2.51 37.17
N TYR A 286 5.41 1.66 37.03
CA TYR A 286 4.94 1.21 35.70
C TYR A 286 3.60 1.83 35.33
N ALA A 287 3.50 2.40 34.13
CA ALA A 287 2.25 2.88 33.50
C ALA A 287 1.35 3.79 34.33
N GLY A 288 1.34 5.08 33.99
CA GLY A 288 0.31 6.01 34.46
C GLY A 288 -1.08 5.57 33.97
N GLY A 289 -1.20 5.10 32.73
CA GLY A 289 -2.45 4.52 32.22
C GLY A 289 -2.65 3.08 32.68
N VAL A 290 -2.27 2.12 31.84
CA VAL A 290 -2.61 0.70 31.99
C VAL A 290 -1.37 -0.13 32.22
N TYR A 291 -1.28 -0.77 33.37
CA TYR A 291 -0.38 -1.90 33.59
C TYR A 291 -1.14 -3.19 33.35
N THR A 292 -0.59 -4.10 32.55
CA THR A 292 -1.21 -5.40 32.29
C THR A 292 -0.18 -6.53 32.23
N SER A 293 -0.46 -7.62 32.95
CA SER A 293 0.26 -8.89 32.79
C SER A 293 -0.60 -10.00 32.19
N GLY A 294 -1.90 -9.77 31.96
CA GLY A 294 -2.75 -10.63 31.16
C GLY A 294 -2.73 -10.28 29.67
N LYS A 295 -3.42 -11.08 28.85
CA LYS A 295 -3.65 -10.79 27.43
C LYS A 295 -4.62 -9.61 27.31
N THR A 296 -4.16 -8.52 26.72
CA THR A 296 -4.92 -7.27 26.70
C THR A 296 -5.07 -6.70 25.30
N SER A 297 -6.31 -6.32 24.98
CA SER A 297 -6.67 -5.62 23.74
C SER A 297 -7.17 -4.22 24.07
N ILE A 298 -6.57 -3.21 23.43
CA ILE A 298 -6.92 -1.80 23.56
C ILE A 298 -7.27 -1.26 22.18
N THR A 299 -8.50 -0.81 22.02
CA THR A 299 -9.04 -0.38 20.71
C THR A 299 -9.68 1.00 20.82
N GLN A 300 -9.45 1.86 19.82
CA GLN A 300 -10.07 3.20 19.73
C GLN A 300 -9.91 4.05 20.99
N SER A 301 -8.83 3.85 21.74
CA SER A 301 -8.61 4.50 23.03
C SER A 301 -7.54 5.57 22.91
N THR A 302 -7.56 6.53 23.84
CA THR A 302 -6.65 7.68 23.83
C THR A 302 -5.93 7.82 25.16
N PHE A 303 -4.60 7.93 25.10
CA PHE A 303 -3.70 8.13 26.23
C PHE A 303 -2.97 9.47 26.06
N ILE A 304 -3.27 10.44 26.92
CA ILE A 304 -2.71 11.79 26.84
C ILE A 304 -2.00 12.15 28.14
N SER A 305 -0.75 12.62 28.03
CA SER A 305 -0.01 13.21 29.15
C SER A 305 0.12 12.31 30.38
N ASN A 306 0.14 10.99 30.20
CA ASN A 306 0.38 10.07 31.30
C ASN A 306 1.89 10.00 31.60
N SER A 307 2.23 9.79 32.87
CA SER A 307 3.62 9.75 33.35
C SER A 307 3.93 8.50 34.17
N ALA A 308 5.13 7.94 34.00
CA ALA A 308 5.65 6.83 34.81
C ALA A 308 7.18 6.75 34.80
N MET A 309 7.77 5.78 35.50
CA MET A 309 9.17 5.41 35.28
C MET A 309 9.34 4.61 33.98
N TYR A 310 8.40 3.70 33.69
CA TYR A 310 8.39 2.85 32.50
C TYR A 310 7.00 2.81 31.85
N GLY A 311 6.93 2.91 30.51
CA GLY A 311 5.71 2.70 29.75
C GLY A 311 4.59 3.63 30.17
N ALA A 312 4.77 4.95 30.06
CA ALA A 312 3.93 5.91 30.78
C ALA A 312 2.44 5.83 30.46
N ALA A 313 2.08 5.49 29.22
CA ALA A 313 0.71 5.14 28.88
C ALA A 313 0.40 3.69 29.22
N ILE A 314 1.21 2.76 28.73
CA ILE A 314 0.94 1.32 28.82
C ILE A 314 2.22 0.55 29.15
N THR A 315 2.12 -0.37 30.10
CA THR A 315 3.11 -1.42 30.33
C THR A 315 2.48 -2.78 30.08
N GLY A 316 2.99 -3.52 29.09
CA GLY A 316 2.55 -4.87 28.74
C GLY A 316 3.58 -5.92 29.12
N LYS A 317 3.25 -6.79 30.08
CA LYS A 317 4.09 -7.94 30.45
C LYS A 317 3.66 -9.26 29.78
N ASN A 318 2.63 -9.25 28.96
CA ASN A 318 2.16 -10.37 28.14
C ASN A 318 1.68 -9.81 26.80
N THR A 319 0.94 -10.60 26.01
CA THR A 319 0.43 -10.19 24.70
C THR A 319 -0.42 -8.93 24.80
N LEU A 320 0.08 -7.86 24.18
CA LEU A 320 -0.57 -6.55 24.11
C LEU A 320 -0.96 -6.24 22.67
N ILE A 321 -2.24 -5.98 22.44
CA ILE A 321 -2.77 -5.58 21.13
C ILE A 321 -3.34 -4.17 21.26
N VAL A 322 -2.79 -3.22 20.48
CA VAL A 322 -3.24 -1.83 20.47
C VAL A 322 -3.64 -1.48 19.04
N THR A 323 -4.91 -1.12 18.85
CA THR A 323 -5.47 -0.83 17.53
C THR A 323 -6.23 0.49 17.47
N SER A 324 -6.10 1.21 16.36
CA SER A 324 -6.87 2.44 16.08
C SER A 324 -6.83 3.47 17.22
N SER A 325 -5.72 3.53 17.95
CA SER A 325 -5.61 4.31 19.20
C SER A 325 -4.67 5.51 19.05
N LYS A 326 -4.66 6.39 20.05
CA LYS A 326 -3.80 7.58 20.10
C LYS A 326 -3.02 7.61 21.41
N LEU A 327 -1.70 7.73 21.33
CA LEU A 327 -0.82 7.87 22.49
C LEU A 327 0.02 9.13 22.31
N VAL A 328 -0.33 10.18 23.05
CA VAL A 328 0.16 11.54 22.81
C VAL A 328 0.73 12.14 24.09
N ASN A 329 1.88 12.81 24.00
CA ASN A 329 2.51 13.53 25.11
C ASN A 329 2.81 12.68 26.36
N ASN A 330 2.92 11.35 26.23
CA ASN A 330 3.23 10.51 27.38
C ASN A 330 4.74 10.56 27.69
N LYS A 331 5.08 10.59 28.98
CA LYS A 331 6.45 10.82 29.45
C LYS A 331 6.86 9.73 30.44
N ALA A 332 7.74 8.84 30.01
CA ALA A 332 8.42 7.92 30.93
C ALA A 332 9.78 8.49 31.33
N LYS A 333 10.23 8.24 32.55
CA LYS A 333 11.60 8.65 32.95
C LYS A 333 12.65 7.81 32.24
N LYS A 334 12.50 6.48 32.20
CA LYS A 334 13.51 5.55 31.66
C LYS A 334 13.13 4.98 30.31
N TYR A 335 12.17 4.06 30.26
CA TYR A 335 11.91 3.26 29.06
C TYR A 335 10.47 3.39 28.56
N GLY A 336 10.31 3.55 27.25
CA GLY A 336 9.01 3.51 26.59
C GLY A 336 8.17 4.72 26.96
N GLY A 337 8.38 5.85 26.31
CA GLY A 337 7.68 7.09 26.68
C GLY A 337 6.16 6.96 26.58
N SER A 338 5.68 6.09 25.69
CA SER A 338 4.31 5.60 25.70
C SER A 338 4.20 4.15 26.16
N ILE A 339 4.89 3.24 25.50
CA ILE A 339 4.71 1.80 25.70
C ILE A 339 6.03 1.16 26.13
N TYR A 340 5.98 0.41 27.22
CA TYR A 340 7.01 -0.54 27.62
C TYR A 340 6.45 -1.96 27.50
N SER A 341 7.04 -2.79 26.65
CA SER A 341 6.59 -4.18 26.45
C SER A 341 7.72 -5.17 26.69
N ILE A 342 7.44 -6.20 27.51
CA ILE A 342 8.36 -7.32 27.78
C ILE A 342 8.05 -8.53 26.85
N ASN A 343 6.85 -8.55 26.27
CA ASN A 343 6.35 -9.65 25.46
C ASN A 343 5.74 -9.16 24.14
N ASN A 344 5.10 -10.08 23.41
CA ASN A 344 4.49 -9.83 22.10
C ASN A 344 3.61 -8.58 22.12
N ILE A 345 3.86 -7.70 21.15
CA ILE A 345 3.05 -6.50 20.93
C ILE A 345 2.60 -6.45 19.48
N THR A 346 1.31 -6.18 19.27
CA THR A 346 0.76 -5.84 17.96
C THR A 346 0.19 -4.44 18.02
N LEU A 347 0.76 -3.55 17.22
CA LEU A 347 0.31 -2.19 17.03
C LEU A 347 -0.26 -2.04 15.61
N LYS A 348 -1.51 -1.61 15.49
CA LYS A 348 -2.17 -1.38 14.20
C LYS A 348 -2.88 -0.04 14.17
N ASN A 349 -2.73 0.72 13.09
CA ASN A 349 -3.47 1.96 12.88
C ASN A 349 -3.39 2.94 14.07
N THR A 350 -2.23 3.01 14.74
CA THR A 350 -2.09 3.75 15.99
C THR A 350 -1.14 4.93 15.80
N LYS A 351 -1.50 6.07 16.40
CA LYS A 351 -0.68 7.29 16.40
C LYS A 351 0.07 7.41 17.71
N LEU A 352 1.40 7.53 17.63
CA LEU A 352 2.31 7.80 18.74
C LEU A 352 3.01 9.14 18.49
N ASP A 353 2.62 10.17 19.24
CA ASP A 353 3.02 11.54 18.98
C ASP A 353 3.59 12.23 20.21
N ASN A 354 4.76 12.85 20.06
CA ASN A 354 5.44 13.64 21.08
C ASN A 354 5.64 12.88 22.42
N ASN A 355 5.96 11.59 22.35
CA ASN A 355 6.28 10.80 23.54
C ASN A 355 7.77 10.88 23.86
N THR A 356 8.11 10.85 25.15
CA THR A 356 9.48 11.07 25.62
C THR A 356 9.90 10.04 26.67
N ALA A 357 11.12 9.51 26.53
CA ALA A 357 11.81 8.65 27.50
C ALA A 357 13.33 8.71 27.28
N GLU A 358 14.16 8.17 28.19
CA GLU A 358 15.60 8.01 27.92
C GLU A 358 15.85 7.03 26.77
N LEU A 359 15.18 5.86 26.78
CA LEU A 359 15.23 4.87 25.69
C LEU A 359 13.82 4.53 25.19
N GLY A 360 13.64 4.47 23.88
CA GLY A 360 12.33 4.13 23.31
C GLY A 360 11.32 5.26 23.54
N GLY A 361 11.55 6.42 22.92
CA GLY A 361 10.75 7.63 23.14
C GLY A 361 9.25 7.39 22.99
N ALA A 362 8.85 6.57 22.02
CA ALA A 362 7.49 6.04 21.93
C ALA A 362 7.40 4.63 22.53
N ILE A 363 8.18 3.68 22.01
CA ILE A 363 8.11 2.27 22.38
C ILE A 363 9.48 1.75 22.79
N PHE A 364 9.54 1.08 23.93
CA PHE A 364 10.67 0.24 24.31
C PHE A 364 10.23 -1.22 24.38
N LEU A 365 10.99 -2.08 23.71
CA LEU A 365 10.77 -3.52 23.65
C LEU A 365 11.94 -4.22 24.31
N GLU A 366 11.61 -5.11 25.23
CA GLU A 366 12.55 -6.06 25.80
C GLU A 366 11.92 -7.44 25.73
N ALA A 367 12.72 -8.48 25.53
CA ALA A 367 12.21 -9.83 25.48
C ALA A 367 13.19 -10.80 26.15
N SER A 368 12.70 -11.60 27.09
CA SER A 368 13.46 -12.71 27.69
C SER A 368 13.58 -13.90 26.73
N ASN A 369 12.52 -14.15 25.95
CA ASN A 369 12.44 -15.15 24.89
C ASN A 369 12.21 -14.49 23.52
N THR A 370 12.24 -15.26 22.43
CA THR A 370 11.91 -14.72 21.10
C THR A 370 10.46 -14.23 21.08
N ASN A 371 10.27 -12.92 20.96
CA ASN A 371 8.96 -12.28 20.92
C ASN A 371 8.79 -11.48 19.63
N ASP A 372 7.56 -11.47 19.12
CA ASP A 372 7.18 -10.75 17.91
C ASP A 372 6.54 -9.41 18.24
N CYS A 373 7.19 -8.35 17.79
CA CYS A 373 6.63 -7.02 17.71
C CYS A 373 6.17 -6.74 16.27
N LYS A 374 4.86 -6.57 16.08
CA LYS A 374 4.25 -6.26 14.78
C LYS A 374 3.69 -4.86 14.79
N ILE A 375 4.24 -3.97 13.98
CA ILE A 375 3.79 -2.57 13.85
C ILE A 375 3.29 -2.38 12.42
N ASN A 376 2.00 -2.08 12.28
CA ASN A 376 1.34 -1.99 10.98
C ASN A 376 0.57 -0.67 10.84
N THR A 377 0.73 0.03 9.72
CA THR A 377 -0.10 1.21 9.39
C THR A 377 -0.10 2.24 10.53
N SER A 378 1.02 2.41 11.21
CA SER A 378 1.10 3.25 12.42
C SER A 378 2.02 4.45 12.20
N THR A 379 1.80 5.51 12.96
CA THR A 379 2.52 6.78 12.80
C THR A 379 3.27 7.16 14.08
N PHE A 380 4.55 7.47 13.92
CA PHE A 380 5.47 7.85 15.00
C PHE A 380 5.98 9.25 14.69
N THR A 381 5.46 10.25 15.40
CA THR A 381 5.77 11.66 15.12
C THR A 381 6.34 12.36 16.34
N ASN A 382 7.36 13.20 16.16
CA ASN A 382 7.91 14.07 17.21
C ASN A 382 8.38 13.35 18.49
N ASN A 383 8.61 12.04 18.46
CA ASN A 383 9.04 11.32 19.66
C ASN A 383 10.52 11.63 19.95
N LYS A 384 10.88 11.62 21.24
CA LYS A 384 12.18 12.07 21.73
C LYS A 384 12.78 11.03 22.66
N ALA A 385 14.06 10.71 22.46
CA ALA A 385 14.83 9.88 23.37
C ALA A 385 16.31 10.22 23.35
N ILE A 386 17.10 9.60 24.23
CA ILE A 386 18.55 9.54 24.10
C ILE A 386 18.92 8.52 23.02
N LEU A 387 18.23 7.38 22.99
CA LEU A 387 18.35 6.37 21.91
C LEU A 387 16.97 5.79 21.54
N GLY A 388 16.73 5.58 20.25
CA GLY A 388 15.49 4.98 19.76
C GLY A 388 14.26 5.84 20.05
N SER A 389 14.07 6.90 19.28
CA SER A 389 13.03 7.89 19.53
C SER A 389 11.63 7.37 19.20
N GLY A 390 11.45 6.66 18.09
CA GLY A 390 10.20 5.96 17.79
C GLY A 390 10.14 4.60 18.49
N VAL A 391 11.05 3.70 18.12
CA VAL A 391 11.12 2.33 18.65
C VAL A 391 12.56 2.01 19.08
N TYR A 392 12.70 1.48 20.29
CA TYR A 392 13.93 0.84 20.76
C TYR A 392 13.66 -0.64 21.01
N ALA A 393 14.33 -1.52 20.26
CA ALA A 393 14.21 -2.97 20.39
C ALA A 393 15.48 -3.56 21.03
N HIS A 394 15.32 -4.28 22.13
CA HIS A 394 16.40 -4.85 22.92
C HIS A 394 16.28 -6.37 23.08
N LYS A 395 17.41 -7.07 23.26
CA LYS A 395 17.47 -8.53 23.47
C LYS A 395 16.67 -9.26 22.37
N LYS A 396 16.00 -10.37 22.64
CA LYS A 396 15.37 -11.23 21.63
C LYS A 396 14.06 -10.68 21.01
N SER A 397 13.91 -9.35 20.93
CA SER A 397 12.73 -8.68 20.37
C SER A 397 12.79 -8.62 18.84
N ARG A 398 12.11 -9.52 18.13
CA ARG A 398 11.99 -9.48 16.67
C ARG A 398 10.98 -8.42 16.27
N ILE A 399 11.38 -7.47 15.42
CA ILE A 399 10.46 -6.44 14.89
C ILE A 399 10.04 -6.75 13.45
N THR A 400 8.77 -6.51 13.16
CA THR A 400 8.20 -6.42 11.82
C THR A 400 7.42 -5.11 11.73
N ILE A 401 7.95 -4.16 10.98
CA ILE A 401 7.32 -2.86 10.72
C ILE A 401 6.84 -2.85 9.28
N ASN A 402 5.55 -2.58 9.06
CA ASN A 402 4.97 -2.51 7.73
C ASN A 402 4.07 -1.29 7.56
N ASN A 403 4.12 -0.68 6.38
CA ASN A 403 3.23 0.39 5.97
C ASN A 403 3.14 1.55 6.98
N SER A 404 4.24 1.88 7.64
CA SER A 404 4.23 2.83 8.77
C SER A 404 4.98 4.12 8.43
N VAL A 405 4.83 5.16 9.26
CA VAL A 405 5.48 6.45 9.05
C VAL A 405 6.23 6.86 10.32
N PHE A 406 7.52 7.15 10.17
CA PHE A 406 8.36 7.76 11.20
C PHE A 406 8.73 9.17 10.75
N ASN A 407 8.14 10.19 11.38
CA ASN A 407 8.28 11.58 10.98
C ASN A 407 8.82 12.46 12.11
N ASN A 408 9.89 13.21 11.84
CA ASN A 408 10.41 14.23 12.76
C ASN A 408 10.75 13.70 14.16
N ASN A 409 11.26 12.47 14.28
CA ASN A 409 11.70 11.95 15.58
C ASN A 409 13.16 12.37 15.85
N ASN A 410 13.46 12.70 17.12
CA ASN A 410 14.77 13.19 17.56
C ASN A 410 15.57 12.04 18.19
N LYS A 411 16.71 11.72 17.59
CA LYS A 411 17.48 10.46 17.64
C LYS A 411 16.90 9.38 16.73
N SER A 412 17.59 8.24 16.61
CA SER A 412 17.24 7.16 15.67
C SER A 412 15.76 6.79 15.77
N ALA A 413 15.01 6.93 14.68
CA ALA A 413 13.58 6.63 14.68
C ALA A 413 13.31 5.16 15.02
N VAL A 414 14.16 4.26 14.53
CA VAL A 414 14.19 2.84 14.90
C VAL A 414 15.61 2.49 15.36
N TYR A 415 15.73 1.97 16.57
CA TYR A 415 17.00 1.52 17.15
C TYR A 415 16.91 0.04 17.51
N LEU A 416 17.75 -0.79 16.91
CA LEU A 416 17.77 -2.24 17.06
C LEU A 416 19.05 -2.66 17.77
N LYS A 417 18.90 -3.28 18.95
CA LYS A 417 19.97 -3.91 19.74
C LYS A 417 19.49 -5.30 20.16
N VAL A 418 19.21 -6.14 19.15
CA VAL A 418 18.54 -7.43 19.38
C VAL A 418 19.54 -8.48 19.88
N ASN A 419 20.81 -8.42 19.47
CA ASN A 419 21.84 -9.38 19.88
C ASN A 419 21.40 -10.84 19.65
N SER A 420 20.82 -11.13 18.49
CA SER A 420 20.36 -12.47 18.13
C SER A 420 20.42 -12.71 16.63
N ASN A 421 20.31 -13.98 16.22
CA ASN A 421 20.24 -14.38 14.82
C ASN A 421 18.88 -14.13 14.14
N LEU A 422 17.92 -13.53 14.85
CA LEU A 422 16.60 -13.20 14.33
C LEU A 422 16.68 -12.12 13.25
N THR A 423 15.91 -12.30 12.18
CA THR A 423 15.79 -11.31 11.10
C THR A 423 14.65 -10.35 11.40
N ASN A 424 14.99 -9.07 11.56
CA ASN A 424 14.05 -7.96 11.63
C ASN A 424 13.63 -7.53 10.22
N SER A 425 12.41 -7.02 10.07
CA SER A 425 11.88 -6.57 8.78
C SER A 425 11.22 -5.20 8.88
N ILE A 426 11.54 -4.33 7.91
CA ILE A 426 10.89 -3.03 7.73
C ILE A 426 10.48 -2.91 6.26
N THR A 427 9.17 -2.83 6.00
CA THR A 427 8.63 -2.82 4.66
C THR A 427 7.64 -1.68 4.45
N GLN A 428 7.59 -1.12 3.23
CA GLN A 428 6.58 -0.11 2.85
C GLN A 428 6.52 1.09 3.81
N THR A 429 7.64 1.43 4.45
CA THR A 429 7.68 2.39 5.56
C THR A 429 8.36 3.68 5.13
N VAL A 430 7.81 4.81 5.56
CA VAL A 430 8.34 6.15 5.26
C VAL A 430 9.09 6.67 6.47
N PHE A 431 10.37 6.97 6.30
CA PHE A 431 11.21 7.70 7.24
C PHE A 431 11.40 9.11 6.71
N LYS A 432 10.84 10.10 7.40
CA LYS A 432 10.88 11.49 6.97
C LYS A 432 11.37 12.43 8.08
N LYS A 433 12.29 13.33 7.76
CA LYS A 433 12.73 14.41 8.67
C LYS A 433 13.25 13.94 10.03
N ASN A 434 13.65 12.68 10.19
CA ASN A 434 14.23 12.21 11.44
C ASN A 434 15.66 12.72 11.57
N SER A 435 16.08 13.10 12.78
CA SER A 435 17.39 13.70 13.02
C SER A 435 18.11 12.97 14.15
N ALA A 436 19.37 12.57 13.96
CA ALA A 436 20.21 11.98 14.98
C ALA A 436 21.69 12.24 14.67
N ASP A 437 22.60 11.88 15.58
CA ASP A 437 24.02 11.89 15.24
C ASP A 437 24.40 10.68 14.39
N VAL A 438 23.79 9.53 14.70
CA VAL A 438 24.06 8.24 14.08
C VAL A 438 22.73 7.54 13.76
N GLY A 439 22.54 7.08 12.52
CA GLY A 439 21.39 6.23 12.16
C GLY A 439 20.05 6.91 12.41
N SER A 440 19.86 8.12 11.86
CA SER A 440 18.67 8.94 12.13
C SER A 440 17.34 8.28 11.79
N ALA A 441 17.29 7.51 10.70
CA ALA A 441 16.14 6.67 10.38
C ALA A 441 16.26 5.33 11.12
N ILE A 442 17.40 4.64 10.96
CA ILE A 442 17.60 3.29 11.48
C ILE A 442 19.01 3.16 12.04
N TYR A 443 19.10 2.64 13.27
CA TYR A 443 20.33 2.12 13.86
C TYR A 443 20.19 0.61 14.05
N ASN A 444 21.02 -0.19 13.40
CA ASN A 444 21.05 -1.64 13.50
C ASN A 444 22.34 -2.12 14.18
N TYR A 445 22.24 -2.61 15.42
CA TYR A 445 23.35 -3.12 16.21
C TYR A 445 23.25 -4.63 16.41
N ASN A 446 24.30 -5.35 15.99
CA ASN A 446 24.45 -6.79 16.28
C ASN A 446 23.17 -7.60 15.98
N SER A 447 22.53 -7.32 14.84
CA SER A 447 21.30 -7.99 14.41
C SER A 447 21.16 -8.06 12.89
N LYS A 448 20.23 -8.92 12.43
CA LYS A 448 19.89 -9.03 11.00
C LYS A 448 18.68 -8.14 10.68
N LEU A 449 18.75 -7.41 9.59
CA LEU A 449 17.69 -6.50 9.15
C LEU A 449 17.46 -6.58 7.64
N ARG A 450 16.18 -6.71 7.25
CA ARG A 450 15.72 -6.54 5.87
C ARG A 450 14.87 -5.28 5.76
N VAL A 451 15.24 -4.38 4.84
CA VAL A 451 14.50 -3.16 4.53
C VAL A 451 14.05 -3.22 3.07
N THR A 452 12.74 -3.17 2.80
CA THR A 452 12.24 -3.19 1.42
C THR A 452 11.13 -2.19 1.17
N ARG A 453 11.07 -1.64 -0.05
CA ARG A 453 9.97 -0.75 -0.45
C ARG A 453 9.81 0.46 0.49
N CYS A 454 10.89 0.94 1.09
CA CYS A 454 10.85 2.05 2.04
C CYS A 454 11.22 3.36 1.36
N GLU A 455 10.76 4.48 1.93
CA GLU A 455 11.13 5.82 1.49
C GLU A 455 11.89 6.53 2.61
N PHE A 456 13.11 6.98 2.32
CA PHE A 456 13.94 7.79 3.19
C PHE A 456 14.05 9.19 2.61
N THR A 457 13.35 10.16 3.22
CA THR A 457 13.26 11.53 2.71
C THR A 457 13.62 12.57 3.77
N GLN A 458 14.58 13.46 3.49
CA GLN A 458 14.92 14.59 4.38
C GLN A 458 15.40 14.17 5.79
N ASN A 459 15.94 12.97 5.97
CA ASN A 459 16.51 12.56 7.25
C ASN A 459 17.93 13.13 7.40
N ARG A 460 18.28 13.52 8.63
CA ARG A 460 19.55 14.19 8.94
C ARG A 460 20.37 13.37 9.94
N ALA A 461 21.54 12.90 9.50
CA ALA A 461 22.56 12.35 10.40
C ALA A 461 23.87 13.16 10.34
N THR A 462 24.44 13.50 11.50
CA THR A 462 25.63 14.39 11.58
C THR A 462 26.96 13.63 11.56
N VAL A 463 27.00 12.39 12.05
CA VAL A 463 28.23 11.58 12.19
C VAL A 463 28.21 10.36 11.28
N HIS A 464 27.22 9.47 11.45
CA HIS A 464 27.11 8.24 10.65
C HIS A 464 25.76 8.20 9.94
N GLY A 465 25.72 7.71 8.71
CA GLY A 465 24.59 7.82 7.78
C GLY A 465 23.19 7.53 8.34
N ILE A 466 22.16 7.97 7.62
CA ILE A 466 20.76 7.88 8.09
C ILE A 466 20.33 6.44 8.42
N VAL A 467 20.94 5.46 7.74
CA VAL A 467 20.95 4.05 8.15
C VAL A 467 22.35 3.70 8.62
N TYR A 468 22.47 3.30 9.87
CA TYR A 468 23.73 2.88 10.46
C TYR A 468 23.68 1.41 10.86
N ALA A 469 24.67 0.65 10.41
CA ALA A 469 24.82 -0.77 10.66
C ALA A 469 26.13 -1.03 11.41
N TYR A 470 26.06 -1.49 12.65
CA TYR A 470 27.24 -1.79 13.46
C TYR A 470 27.24 -3.24 13.94
N LYS A 471 28.29 -4.01 13.61
CA LYS A 471 28.38 -5.45 13.88
C LYS A 471 27.17 -6.25 13.37
N SER A 472 26.53 -5.79 12.29
CA SER A 472 25.20 -6.22 11.88
C SER A 472 25.17 -6.72 10.43
N ARG A 473 24.07 -7.38 10.03
CA ARG A 473 23.82 -7.75 8.63
C ARG A 473 22.55 -7.06 8.15
N THR A 474 22.66 -6.18 7.16
CA THR A 474 21.52 -5.40 6.64
C THR A 474 21.39 -5.57 5.14
N ASN A 475 20.18 -5.89 4.66
CA ASN A 475 19.85 -5.90 3.24
C ASN A 475 18.77 -4.86 2.94
N ILE A 476 19.03 -3.95 2.02
CA ILE A 476 18.12 -2.87 1.63
C ILE A 476 17.83 -2.97 0.14
N THR A 477 16.57 -3.16 -0.25
CA THR A 477 16.20 -3.27 -1.67
C THR A 477 14.93 -2.52 -2.01
N SER A 478 14.75 -2.19 -3.29
CA SER A 478 13.54 -1.55 -3.80
C SER A 478 13.10 -0.32 -2.99
N SER A 479 14.04 0.44 -2.43
CA SER A 479 13.77 1.60 -1.58
C SER A 479 14.24 2.90 -2.23
N ILE A 480 13.72 4.03 -1.76
CA ILE A 480 14.04 5.37 -2.27
C ILE A 480 14.83 6.14 -1.22
N PHE A 481 15.95 6.72 -1.63
CA PHE A 481 16.73 7.68 -0.86
C PHE A 481 16.66 9.05 -1.54
N ASN A 482 16.09 10.05 -0.86
CA ASN A 482 15.83 11.37 -1.42
C ASN A 482 16.14 12.51 -0.44
N SER A 483 16.95 13.48 -0.86
CA SER A 483 17.24 14.71 -0.11
C SER A 483 17.64 14.48 1.36
N ASN A 484 18.36 13.40 1.67
CA ASN A 484 18.88 13.13 3.01
C ASN A 484 20.25 13.82 3.19
N THR A 485 20.87 13.67 4.36
CA THR A 485 22.27 14.09 4.58
C THR A 485 23.25 13.48 3.59
N LYS A 486 24.46 14.05 3.54
CA LYS A 486 25.54 13.64 2.64
C LYS A 486 25.87 12.15 2.68
N MET A 487 25.63 11.45 3.79
CA MET A 487 25.85 10.01 3.91
C MET A 487 24.51 9.29 4.16
N SER A 488 24.18 8.37 3.25
CA SER A 488 22.93 7.59 3.31
C SER A 488 23.10 6.35 4.20
N ILE A 489 24.13 5.54 3.93
CA ILE A 489 24.39 4.31 4.67
C ILE A 489 25.82 4.31 5.22
N CYS A 490 25.97 3.92 6.47
CA CYS A 490 27.26 3.63 7.07
C CYS A 490 27.27 2.24 7.69
N ASN A 491 28.24 1.41 7.29
CA ASN A 491 28.48 0.09 7.83
C ASN A 491 29.82 0.07 8.59
N GLN A 492 29.81 -0.47 9.80
CA GLN A 492 31.02 -0.70 10.59
C GLN A 492 31.01 -2.12 11.16
N GLN A 493 32.09 -2.86 10.93
CA GLN A 493 32.28 -4.23 11.46
C GLN A 493 31.13 -5.20 11.12
N GLY A 494 30.40 -4.95 10.03
CA GLY A 494 29.24 -5.73 9.59
C GLY A 494 29.18 -5.89 8.07
N VAL A 495 28.02 -6.29 7.55
CA VAL A 495 27.76 -6.45 6.12
C VAL A 495 26.48 -5.71 5.75
N VAL A 496 26.57 -4.80 4.77
CA VAL A 496 25.40 -4.14 4.19
C VAL A 496 25.39 -4.31 2.67
N VAL A 497 24.27 -4.82 2.16
CA VAL A 497 23.98 -4.90 0.72
C VAL A 497 22.79 -3.99 0.41
N ALA A 498 22.96 -3.07 -0.53
CA ALA A 498 21.96 -2.05 -0.85
C ALA A 498 21.68 -1.95 -2.37
N ASN A 499 21.50 -3.11 -3.00
CA ASN A 499 21.21 -3.24 -4.43
C ASN A 499 19.75 -2.87 -4.77
N THR A 500 19.48 -2.51 -6.02
CA THR A 500 18.12 -2.26 -6.55
C THR A 500 17.34 -1.15 -5.82
N ASN A 501 18.04 -0.14 -5.29
CA ASN A 501 17.44 1.06 -4.70
C ASN A 501 17.52 2.25 -5.67
N TRP A 502 16.60 3.20 -5.51
CA TRP A 502 16.68 4.50 -6.18
C TRP A 502 17.37 5.52 -5.28
N TRP A 503 18.51 6.04 -5.74
CA TRP A 503 19.38 6.95 -4.99
C TRP A 503 19.20 8.42 -5.38
N SER A 504 18.07 8.76 -6.00
CA SER A 504 17.82 10.10 -6.55
C SER A 504 18.82 10.54 -7.62
N LYS A 505 19.50 9.59 -8.26
CA LYS A 505 20.49 9.81 -9.32
C LYS A 505 20.61 8.56 -10.19
N ASN A 506 21.00 8.74 -11.46
CA ASN A 506 21.31 7.64 -12.37
C ASN A 506 22.77 7.17 -12.30
N THR A 507 23.64 7.94 -11.64
CA THR A 507 25.05 7.62 -11.45
C THR A 507 25.27 6.75 -10.21
N LYS A 508 26.46 6.14 -10.08
CA LYS A 508 26.81 5.33 -8.91
C LYS A 508 26.65 6.15 -7.62
N PRO A 509 25.95 5.63 -6.59
CA PRO A 509 25.84 6.31 -5.31
C PRO A 509 27.17 6.23 -4.56
N THR A 510 27.79 7.38 -4.30
CA THR A 510 29.07 7.51 -3.58
C THR A 510 28.89 7.89 -2.10
N ASP A 511 27.65 8.16 -1.69
CA ASP A 511 27.25 8.58 -0.35
C ASP A 511 27.09 7.43 0.66
N ASN A 512 27.80 6.32 0.46
CA ASN A 512 27.73 5.12 1.30
C ASN A 512 29.12 4.68 1.76
N TYR A 513 29.24 4.32 3.05
CA TYR A 513 30.49 3.85 3.64
C TYR A 513 30.45 2.33 3.87
N MET A 514 31.46 1.61 3.38
CA MET A 514 31.65 0.16 3.52
C MET A 514 30.38 -0.66 3.18
N THR A 515 29.67 -0.25 2.14
CA THR A 515 28.38 -0.82 1.71
C THR A 515 28.49 -1.35 0.28
N GLN A 516 28.02 -2.57 0.06
CA GLN A 516 27.96 -3.18 -1.26
C GLN A 516 26.78 -2.62 -2.07
N VAL A 517 27.09 -1.97 -3.20
CA VAL A 517 26.11 -1.48 -4.17
C VAL A 517 26.60 -1.81 -5.59
N ASP A 518 26.21 -3.00 -6.06
CA ASP A 518 26.59 -3.54 -7.37
C ASP A 518 25.65 -3.05 -8.48
N ASN A 519 24.39 -2.77 -8.13
CA ASN A 519 23.40 -2.24 -9.05
C ASN A 519 22.39 -1.32 -8.37
N TRP A 520 21.86 -0.35 -9.11
CA TRP A 520 20.84 0.58 -8.64
C TRP A 520 19.76 0.81 -9.69
N VAL A 521 18.60 1.26 -9.22
CA VAL A 521 17.47 1.62 -10.09
C VAL A 521 17.88 2.78 -11.00
N TYR A 522 17.51 2.70 -12.26
CA TYR A 522 17.84 3.67 -13.30
C TYR A 522 16.56 4.32 -13.83
N PHE A 523 16.49 5.64 -13.76
CA PHE A 523 15.40 6.41 -14.35
C PHE A 523 15.66 6.58 -15.85
N LYS A 524 14.71 6.16 -16.68
CA LYS A 524 14.80 6.21 -18.13
C LYS A 524 13.57 6.89 -18.73
N VAL A 525 13.77 7.63 -19.81
CA VAL A 525 12.71 8.07 -20.72
C VAL A 525 12.81 7.28 -22.02
N SER A 526 11.69 6.84 -22.59
CA SER A 526 11.67 6.01 -23.79
C SER A 526 12.11 6.79 -25.04
N ASP A 527 13.04 6.21 -25.78
CA ASP A 527 13.31 6.59 -27.17
C ASP A 527 12.26 5.92 -28.06
N THR A 528 11.52 6.74 -28.81
CA THR A 528 10.43 6.26 -29.64
C THR A 528 10.36 7.10 -30.90
N THR A 529 10.60 6.46 -32.05
CA THR A 529 10.24 7.03 -33.35
C THR A 529 8.74 6.92 -33.54
N GLY A 530 8.09 8.05 -33.78
CA GLY A 530 6.65 8.14 -33.98
C GLY A 530 6.30 8.63 -35.38
N PHE A 531 5.00 8.60 -35.71
CA PHE A 531 4.51 9.08 -37.00
C PHE A 531 3.44 10.14 -36.82
N VAL A 532 3.39 11.10 -37.73
CA VAL A 532 2.33 12.12 -37.74
C VAL A 532 0.95 11.46 -37.78
N ASN A 533 0.00 12.07 -37.08
CA ASN A 533 -1.39 11.64 -36.96
C ASN A 533 -1.57 10.21 -36.39
N THR A 534 -0.58 9.70 -35.67
CA THR A 534 -0.69 8.44 -34.91
C THR A 534 -0.47 8.68 -33.42
N SER A 535 -1.04 7.81 -32.58
CA SER A 535 -0.80 7.83 -31.14
C SER A 535 0.59 7.27 -30.84
N VAL A 536 1.45 8.11 -30.29
CA VAL A 536 2.84 7.78 -29.94
C VAL A 536 2.98 7.82 -28.42
N LYS A 537 3.45 6.69 -27.87
CA LYS A 537 3.65 6.51 -26.44
C LYS A 537 5.01 7.04 -26.01
N ASN A 538 5.04 7.79 -24.91
CA ASN A 538 6.25 8.20 -24.22
C ASN A 538 6.18 7.66 -22.80
N VAL A 539 7.21 6.94 -22.36
CA VAL A 539 7.24 6.25 -21.07
C VAL A 539 8.40 6.78 -20.24
N LEU A 540 8.12 7.20 -19.02
CA LEU A 540 9.13 7.36 -17.98
C LEU A 540 9.13 6.10 -17.12
N SER A 541 10.31 5.57 -16.80
CA SER A 541 10.42 4.27 -16.17
C SER A 541 11.57 4.21 -15.18
N PHE A 542 11.27 3.65 -14.02
CA PHE A 542 12.21 3.13 -13.02
C PHE A 542 12.30 1.60 -13.07
N ASN A 543 11.70 0.96 -14.10
CA ASN A 543 11.79 -0.49 -14.33
C ASN A 543 13.11 -0.88 -15.01
N TYR A 544 14.21 -0.27 -14.60
CA TYR A 544 15.55 -0.56 -15.09
C TYR A 544 16.55 -0.53 -13.94
N VAL A 545 17.60 -1.33 -14.05
CA VAL A 545 18.77 -1.26 -13.17
C VAL A 545 20.03 -1.05 -14.01
N THR A 546 21.03 -0.44 -13.40
CA THR A 546 22.36 -0.30 -13.98
C THR A 546 23.43 -0.67 -12.96
N ASN A 547 24.57 -1.17 -13.45
CA ASN A 547 25.80 -1.37 -12.71
C ASN A 547 26.86 -0.30 -13.02
N GLY A 548 26.51 0.72 -13.81
CA GLY A 548 27.42 1.74 -14.33
C GLY A 548 27.93 1.47 -15.75
N SER A 549 27.96 0.21 -16.19
CA SER A 549 28.43 -0.18 -17.54
C SER A 549 27.29 -0.51 -18.49
N SER A 550 26.21 -1.10 -17.98
CA SER A 550 25.03 -1.46 -18.79
C SER A 550 23.73 -1.13 -18.07
N VAL A 551 22.64 -1.03 -18.83
CA VAL A 551 21.28 -0.82 -18.32
C VAL A 551 20.42 -2.01 -18.75
N ALA A 552 19.81 -2.69 -17.79
CA ALA A 552 18.95 -3.85 -18.01
C ALA A 552 17.53 -3.59 -17.51
N SER A 553 16.54 -4.17 -18.18
CA SER A 553 15.15 -4.14 -17.70
C SER A 553 15.04 -4.87 -16.36
N TYR A 554 14.28 -4.29 -15.44
CA TYR A 554 14.08 -4.83 -14.11
C TYR A 554 12.68 -4.45 -13.63
N ARG A 555 11.84 -5.43 -13.28
CA ARG A 555 10.53 -5.12 -12.70
C ARG A 555 10.74 -4.53 -11.31
N THR A 556 10.69 -3.21 -11.21
CA THR A 556 10.96 -2.54 -9.96
C THR A 556 9.79 -2.66 -9.00
N ASN A 557 10.11 -2.75 -7.72
CA ASN A 557 9.15 -2.71 -6.63
C ASN A 557 9.33 -1.45 -5.77
N VAL A 558 10.06 -0.45 -6.26
CA VAL A 558 10.20 0.84 -5.56
C VAL A 558 8.83 1.50 -5.33
N PRO A 559 8.65 2.27 -4.24
CA PRO A 559 7.46 3.07 -4.06
C PRO A 559 7.20 4.04 -5.22
N ASP A 560 5.93 4.42 -5.43
CA ASP A 560 5.57 5.31 -6.53
C ASP A 560 6.19 6.69 -6.39
N MET A 561 6.83 7.15 -7.46
CA MET A 561 7.61 8.37 -7.49
C MET A 561 6.86 9.49 -8.19
N LYS A 562 6.92 10.70 -7.64
CA LYS A 562 6.49 11.91 -8.35
C LYS A 562 7.46 12.20 -9.50
N VAL A 563 6.93 12.36 -10.70
CA VAL A 563 7.68 12.65 -11.92
C VAL A 563 6.97 13.71 -12.76
N GLN A 564 7.74 14.36 -13.64
CA GLN A 564 7.23 15.29 -14.62
C GLN A 564 7.83 15.00 -16.01
N LEU A 565 7.03 15.19 -17.06
CA LEU A 565 7.49 15.10 -18.45
C LEU A 565 7.00 16.29 -19.26
N HIS A 566 7.94 17.01 -19.85
CA HIS A 566 7.69 18.07 -20.82
C HIS A 566 7.97 17.55 -22.23
N ILE A 567 7.02 17.79 -23.15
CA ILE A 567 7.07 17.38 -24.55
C ILE A 567 6.91 18.63 -25.39
N ASN A 568 7.90 18.92 -26.24
CA ASN A 568 7.89 20.09 -27.12
C ASN A 568 8.38 19.74 -28.52
N GLY A 569 7.55 19.99 -29.53
CA GLY A 569 7.88 19.82 -30.94
C GLY A 569 6.77 19.10 -31.70
N CYS A 570 6.86 19.12 -33.03
CA CYS A 570 5.95 18.37 -33.91
C CYS A 570 4.45 18.64 -33.67
N GLY A 571 4.10 19.89 -33.31
CA GLY A 571 2.72 20.31 -33.02
C GLY A 571 2.23 20.02 -31.61
N VAL A 572 3.09 19.54 -30.70
CA VAL A 572 2.77 19.29 -29.29
C VAL A 572 3.64 20.16 -28.39
N ASN A 573 3.01 20.83 -27.43
CA ASN A 573 3.67 21.49 -26.30
C ASN A 573 2.86 21.16 -25.03
N LYS A 574 3.27 20.14 -24.28
CA LYS A 574 2.52 19.64 -23.11
C LYS A 574 3.45 19.28 -21.96
N THR A 575 2.94 19.44 -20.74
CA THR A 575 3.62 19.02 -19.51
C THR A 575 2.71 18.12 -18.70
N TYR A 576 3.25 17.00 -18.24
CA TYR A 576 2.56 16.03 -17.39
C TYR A 576 3.17 16.03 -16.00
N TYR A 577 2.33 16.03 -14.96
CA TYR A 577 2.72 15.86 -13.56
C TYR A 577 1.96 14.67 -12.99
N ALA A 578 2.65 13.61 -12.58
CA ALA A 578 2.01 12.42 -12.05
C ALA A 578 2.90 11.65 -11.08
N LYS A 579 2.33 10.62 -10.47
CA LYS A 579 3.11 9.55 -9.85
C LYS A 579 3.25 8.41 -10.84
N THR A 580 4.37 7.69 -10.76
CA THR A 580 4.47 6.40 -11.43
C THR A 580 3.42 5.43 -10.89
N ASN A 581 3.07 4.44 -11.69
CA ASN A 581 2.33 3.25 -11.29
C ASN A 581 3.20 2.04 -11.67
N ASN A 582 3.50 1.18 -10.69
CA ASN A 582 4.41 0.03 -10.88
C ASN A 582 5.73 0.43 -11.56
N GLY A 583 6.31 1.53 -11.08
CA GLY A 583 7.61 2.03 -11.56
C GLY A 583 7.59 2.72 -12.91
N SER A 584 6.44 3.00 -13.53
CA SER A 584 6.40 3.74 -14.80
C SER A 584 5.26 4.75 -14.91
N LEU A 585 5.42 5.74 -15.79
CA LEU A 585 4.36 6.63 -16.26
C LEU A 585 4.34 6.56 -17.78
N GLU A 586 3.20 6.20 -18.36
CA GLU A 586 2.98 6.20 -19.81
C GLU A 586 2.05 7.35 -20.20
N VAL A 587 2.45 8.13 -21.20
CA VAL A 587 1.61 9.19 -21.79
C VAL A 587 1.60 9.06 -23.31
N SER A 588 0.42 9.17 -23.91
CA SER A 588 0.24 9.09 -25.36
C SER A 588 -0.03 10.47 -25.94
N ASN A 589 0.61 10.78 -27.07
CA ASN A 589 0.41 12.01 -27.81
C ASN A 589 0.29 11.75 -29.30
N THR A 590 -0.54 12.56 -29.96
CA THR A 590 -0.65 12.60 -31.42
C THR A 590 0.07 13.84 -31.92
N TYR A 591 1.03 13.64 -32.82
CA TYR A 591 1.83 14.71 -33.40
C TYR A 591 1.29 15.09 -34.77
N THR A 592 1.23 16.39 -35.09
CA THR A 592 0.63 16.90 -36.33
C THR A 592 1.67 17.33 -37.38
N LYS A 593 2.95 17.37 -37.00
CA LYS A 593 4.06 17.77 -37.88
C LYS A 593 5.20 16.77 -37.77
N THR A 594 6.00 16.64 -38.83
CA THR A 594 7.25 15.88 -38.79
C THR A 594 8.36 16.68 -38.11
N GLY A 595 9.43 16.00 -37.73
CA GLY A 595 10.64 16.61 -37.19
C GLY A 595 11.01 16.08 -35.80
N VAL A 596 11.75 16.89 -35.04
CA VAL A 596 12.23 16.50 -33.71
C VAL A 596 11.22 16.91 -32.63
N VAL A 597 10.98 15.99 -31.70
CA VAL A 597 10.28 16.24 -30.44
C VAL A 597 11.28 16.15 -29.30
N LYS A 598 11.38 17.24 -28.54
CA LYS A 598 12.22 17.32 -27.34
C LYS A 598 11.41 16.83 -26.14
N LEU A 599 11.88 15.77 -25.52
CA LEU A 599 11.38 15.25 -24.24
C LEU A 599 12.31 15.72 -23.13
N THR A 600 11.75 16.36 -22.11
CA THR A 600 12.47 16.67 -20.86
C THR A 600 11.75 16.05 -19.68
N ALA A 601 12.39 15.06 -19.08
CA ALA A 601 11.87 14.26 -17.97
C ALA A 601 12.51 14.70 -16.66
N TYR A 602 11.72 14.77 -15.60
CA TYR A 602 12.14 15.19 -14.27
C TYR A 602 11.72 14.18 -13.21
N THR A 603 12.65 13.90 -12.31
CA THR A 603 12.38 13.49 -10.93
C THR A 603 12.72 14.68 -10.02
N PRO A 604 12.51 14.61 -8.68
CA PRO A 604 12.92 15.69 -7.79
C PRO A 604 14.39 16.11 -7.90
N ASN A 605 15.30 15.22 -8.34
CA ASN A 605 16.75 15.51 -8.40
C ASN A 605 17.42 15.16 -9.73
N VAL A 606 16.69 14.62 -10.71
CA VAL A 606 17.25 14.19 -12.00
C VAL A 606 16.47 14.83 -13.13
N LYS A 607 17.21 15.38 -14.10
CA LYS A 607 16.69 15.88 -15.36
C LYS A 607 17.28 15.06 -16.51
N LEU A 608 16.44 14.45 -17.32
CA LEU A 608 16.84 13.78 -18.56
C LEU A 608 16.28 14.54 -19.76
N LYS A 609 17.07 14.60 -20.83
CA LYS A 609 16.67 15.14 -22.12
C LYS A 609 16.82 14.06 -23.17
N LEU A 610 15.84 13.95 -24.05
CA LEU A 610 15.87 13.02 -25.17
C LEU A 610 15.20 13.67 -26.38
N ASN A 611 15.75 13.44 -27.56
CA ASN A 611 15.15 13.89 -28.83
C ASN A 611 14.57 12.68 -29.53
N ASN A 612 13.24 12.65 -29.67
CA ASN A 612 12.54 11.69 -30.50
C ASN A 612 12.29 12.31 -31.88
N THR A 613 12.12 11.46 -32.90
CA THR A 613 11.80 11.92 -34.26
C THR A 613 10.40 11.47 -34.65
N ILE A 614 9.62 12.40 -35.17
CA ILE A 614 8.31 12.16 -35.79
C ILE A 614 8.48 12.22 -37.30
N LEU A 615 8.16 11.12 -37.95
CA LEU A 615 8.27 10.97 -39.39
C LEU A 615 6.88 11.05 -40.04
N ASP A 616 6.87 11.26 -41.35
CA ASP A 616 5.70 11.03 -42.19
C ASP A 616 6.04 9.89 -43.15
N PHE A 617 5.07 9.01 -43.38
CA PHE A 617 5.23 7.97 -44.38
C PHE A 617 4.56 8.40 -45.67
N THR A 618 5.33 8.37 -46.76
CA THR A 618 4.84 8.53 -48.13
C THR A 618 3.69 7.55 -48.43
N ILE A 619 3.68 6.38 -47.79
CA ILE A 619 2.70 5.31 -47.99
C ILE A 619 1.65 5.30 -46.88
N LYS A 620 0.39 5.52 -47.28
CA LYS A 620 -0.80 5.37 -46.42
C LYS A 620 -1.45 4.00 -46.70
N GLY A 621 -1.48 3.12 -45.68
CA GLY A 621 -2.08 1.78 -45.75
C GLY A 621 -1.06 0.63 -45.83
N LYS A 622 -1.45 -0.57 -45.38
CA LYS A 622 -0.58 -1.77 -45.42
C LYS A 622 -0.31 -2.20 -46.86
N ILE A 623 0.90 -2.70 -47.11
CA ILE A 623 1.32 -3.12 -48.46
C ILE A 623 0.96 -4.59 -48.69
N THR A 624 0.28 -4.87 -49.78
CA THR A 624 0.14 -6.24 -50.33
C THR A 624 0.69 -6.20 -51.73
N SER A 625 1.77 -6.90 -52.01
CA SER A 625 2.51 -6.69 -53.25
C SER A 625 2.98 -7.96 -53.92
N LEU A 626 3.41 -7.86 -55.18
CA LEU A 626 3.96 -8.99 -55.92
C LEU A 626 5.03 -8.55 -56.93
N PHE A 627 5.94 -9.47 -57.24
CA PHE A 627 7.00 -9.26 -58.22
C PHE A 627 6.61 -9.86 -59.58
N VAL A 628 6.71 -9.05 -60.63
CA VAL A 628 6.42 -9.43 -62.02
C VAL A 628 7.70 -9.42 -62.83
N GLN A 629 7.98 -10.55 -63.44
CA GLN A 629 9.15 -10.74 -64.27
C GLN A 629 8.99 -10.11 -65.64
N ARG A 630 10.10 -9.73 -66.28
CA ARG A 630 10.06 -9.18 -67.64
C ARG A 630 9.37 -10.11 -68.64
N GLY A 631 9.62 -11.42 -68.54
CA GLY A 631 9.03 -12.44 -69.44
C GLY A 631 7.61 -12.89 -69.07
N ALA A 632 6.98 -12.28 -68.05
CA ALA A 632 5.67 -12.72 -67.61
C ALA A 632 4.54 -12.25 -68.55
N SER A 633 3.59 -13.14 -68.82
CA SER A 633 2.33 -12.78 -69.50
C SER A 633 1.35 -12.16 -68.50
N VAL A 634 0.98 -10.90 -68.71
CA VAL A 634 0.06 -10.14 -67.87
C VAL A 634 -1.07 -9.61 -68.74
N THR A 635 -2.29 -9.96 -68.38
CA THR A 635 -3.51 -9.50 -69.05
C THR A 635 -4.33 -8.59 -68.14
N LYS A 636 -5.34 -7.90 -68.69
CA LYS A 636 -6.28 -7.10 -67.88
C LYS A 636 -7.05 -7.97 -66.86
N SER A 637 -7.37 -9.22 -67.20
CA SER A 637 -7.98 -10.17 -66.28
C SER A 637 -7.08 -10.49 -65.08
N ASN A 638 -5.76 -10.60 -65.30
CA ASN A 638 -4.81 -10.78 -64.20
C ASN A 638 -4.78 -9.55 -63.27
N VAL A 639 -4.82 -8.33 -63.82
CA VAL A 639 -4.91 -7.09 -63.03
C VAL A 639 -6.21 -7.02 -62.23
N ASN A 640 -7.35 -7.41 -62.80
CA ASN A 640 -8.61 -7.47 -62.05
C ASN A 640 -8.52 -8.45 -60.87
N SER A 641 -7.87 -9.59 -61.06
CA SER A 641 -7.59 -10.54 -59.95
C SER A 641 -6.71 -9.92 -58.87
N TRP A 642 -5.73 -9.09 -59.24
CA TRP A 642 -4.89 -8.34 -58.28
C TRP A 642 -5.71 -7.34 -57.47
N VAL A 643 -6.60 -6.58 -58.12
CA VAL A 643 -7.50 -5.64 -57.45
C VAL A 643 -8.41 -6.38 -56.45
N ASN A 644 -9.01 -7.50 -56.86
CA ASN A 644 -9.89 -8.32 -56.01
C ASN A 644 -9.16 -8.92 -54.80
N ALA A 645 -7.89 -9.32 -54.98
CA ALA A 645 -7.04 -9.77 -53.88
C ALA A 645 -6.59 -8.63 -52.96
N GLY A 646 -6.73 -7.37 -53.41
CA GLY A 646 -6.30 -6.17 -52.71
C GLY A 646 -4.79 -5.94 -52.77
N ILE A 647 -4.15 -6.32 -53.88
CA ILE A 647 -2.78 -5.92 -54.20
C ILE A 647 -2.72 -4.40 -54.30
N THR A 648 -1.75 -3.80 -53.63
CA THR A 648 -1.51 -2.36 -53.58
C THR A 648 -0.30 -1.94 -54.40
N ASP A 649 0.67 -2.84 -54.59
CA ASP A 649 1.93 -2.53 -55.27
C ASP A 649 2.40 -3.70 -56.14
N VAL A 650 2.94 -3.37 -57.31
CA VAL A 650 3.51 -4.35 -58.24
C VAL A 650 4.91 -3.91 -58.62
N TYR A 651 5.89 -4.79 -58.42
CA TYR A 651 7.30 -4.57 -58.75
C TYR A 651 7.62 -5.24 -60.08
N VAL A 652 7.80 -4.46 -61.15
CA VAL A 652 7.94 -4.97 -62.52
C VAL A 652 9.38 -4.90 -62.97
N GLN A 653 9.96 -6.05 -63.34
CA GLN A 653 11.38 -6.15 -63.67
C GLN A 653 11.74 -5.28 -64.88
N THR A 654 12.85 -4.56 -64.74
CA THR A 654 13.46 -3.73 -65.77
C THR A 654 14.95 -4.09 -65.90
N ARG A 655 15.57 -3.74 -67.03
CA ARG A 655 16.99 -4.04 -67.27
C ARG A 655 17.78 -2.79 -67.60
N ALA A 656 18.58 -2.32 -66.64
CA ALA A 656 19.40 -1.12 -66.79
C ALA A 656 20.44 -1.25 -67.93
N SER A 657 21.07 -2.42 -68.07
CA SER A 657 22.13 -2.65 -69.07
C SER A 657 21.65 -2.50 -70.53
N THR A 658 20.36 -2.72 -70.78
CA THR A 658 19.75 -2.59 -72.11
C THR A 658 18.69 -1.47 -72.16
N SER A 659 18.58 -0.67 -71.09
CA SER A 659 17.51 0.33 -70.90
C SER A 659 16.07 -0.19 -71.11
N ASP A 660 15.84 -1.47 -70.89
CA ASP A 660 14.55 -2.12 -71.20
C ASP A 660 13.51 -1.82 -70.11
N THR A 661 12.42 -1.18 -70.54
CA THR A 661 11.25 -0.77 -69.74
C THR A 661 9.92 -1.21 -70.35
N SER A 662 9.96 -2.11 -71.35
CA SER A 662 8.80 -2.53 -72.14
C SER A 662 7.68 -3.10 -71.25
N LYS A 663 8.00 -4.13 -70.46
CA LYS A 663 7.05 -4.76 -69.53
C LYS A 663 6.55 -3.80 -68.45
N LEU A 664 7.39 -2.88 -67.97
CA LEU A 664 6.99 -1.86 -67.00
C LEU A 664 5.87 -0.97 -67.59
N ARG A 665 6.05 -0.48 -68.83
CA ARG A 665 5.04 0.36 -69.50
C ARG A 665 3.75 -0.40 -69.80
N GLU A 666 3.87 -1.66 -70.20
CA GLU A 666 2.73 -2.55 -70.41
C GLU A 666 1.90 -2.71 -69.13
N VAL A 667 2.54 -3.06 -68.01
CA VAL A 667 1.84 -3.24 -66.73
C VAL A 667 1.26 -1.92 -66.23
N ILE A 668 1.95 -0.79 -66.41
CA ILE A 668 1.39 0.55 -66.10
C ILE A 668 0.09 0.77 -66.87
N LYS A 669 0.08 0.51 -68.19
CA LYS A 669 -1.12 0.66 -69.02
C LYS A 669 -2.27 -0.24 -68.53
N LEU A 670 -1.98 -1.49 -68.19
CA LEU A 670 -2.97 -2.44 -67.69
C LEU A 670 -3.52 -2.04 -66.30
N CYS A 671 -2.69 -1.47 -65.43
CA CYS A 671 -3.07 -0.98 -64.10
C CYS A 671 -3.73 0.40 -64.11
N SER A 672 -3.78 1.10 -65.26
CA SER A 672 -4.43 2.40 -65.38
C SER A 672 -5.89 2.34 -64.92
N GLY A 673 -6.31 3.34 -64.13
CA GLY A 673 -7.63 3.40 -63.48
C GLY A 673 -7.78 2.56 -62.20
N THR A 674 -6.74 1.84 -61.78
CA THR A 674 -6.73 1.11 -60.50
C THR A 674 -5.93 1.88 -59.43
N ALA A 675 -6.07 1.48 -58.17
CA ALA A 675 -5.25 2.00 -57.07
C ALA A 675 -3.85 1.34 -56.96
N ILE A 676 -3.49 0.43 -57.89
CA ILE A 676 -2.24 -0.32 -57.84
C ILE A 676 -1.08 0.58 -58.23
N ARG A 677 -0.09 0.66 -57.35
CA ARG A 677 1.16 1.38 -57.60
C ARG A 677 2.14 0.48 -58.34
N VAL A 678 2.63 0.93 -59.49
CA VAL A 678 3.57 0.18 -60.31
C VAL A 678 4.98 0.72 -60.14
N HIS A 679 5.90 -0.14 -59.75
CA HIS A 679 7.29 0.22 -59.44
C HIS A 679 8.24 -0.46 -60.41
N ALA A 680 9.30 0.25 -60.80
CA ALA A 680 10.38 -0.35 -61.57
C ALA A 680 11.27 -1.21 -60.65
N TRP A 681 11.27 -2.51 -60.86
CA TRP A 681 12.19 -3.43 -60.20
C TRP A 681 13.49 -3.48 -60.98
N VAL A 682 14.56 -2.97 -60.38
CA VAL A 682 15.88 -2.78 -61.00
C VAL A 682 16.85 -3.76 -60.38
N ILE A 683 17.44 -4.62 -61.20
CA ILE A 683 18.57 -5.47 -60.80
C ILE A 683 19.82 -4.61 -60.77
N CYS A 684 20.45 -4.45 -59.60
CA CYS A 684 21.57 -3.54 -59.42
C CYS A 684 22.91 -4.19 -59.80
N PHE A 685 23.47 -5.03 -58.92
CA PHE A 685 24.85 -5.48 -59.06
C PHE A 685 25.00 -6.91 -59.53
N SER A 686 23.91 -7.67 -59.67
CA SER A 686 23.94 -9.01 -60.28
C SER A 686 23.90 -8.89 -61.81
N THR A 687 24.98 -9.32 -62.47
CA THR A 687 25.14 -9.32 -63.92
C THR A 687 25.32 -10.74 -64.45
N ALA A 688 25.39 -10.91 -65.78
CA ALA A 688 25.66 -12.21 -66.39
C ALA A 688 27.07 -12.73 -66.02
N ASP A 689 28.03 -11.82 -65.83
CA ASP A 689 29.44 -12.12 -65.55
C ASP A 689 29.73 -12.15 -64.04
N GLY A 690 28.70 -12.21 -63.20
CA GLY A 690 28.80 -12.17 -61.74
C GLY A 690 28.42 -10.83 -61.13
N PHE A 691 28.94 -10.54 -59.93
CA PHE A 691 28.60 -9.31 -59.20
C PHE A 691 29.55 -8.15 -59.52
N ASP A 692 29.01 -7.04 -60.02
CA ASP A 692 29.77 -5.82 -60.31
C ASP A 692 29.26 -4.64 -59.46
N ILE A 693 30.11 -4.13 -58.56
CA ILE A 693 29.81 -2.97 -57.69
C ILE A 693 30.72 -1.79 -58.07
N SER A 694 31.34 -1.83 -59.25
CA SER A 694 32.20 -0.76 -59.75
C SER A 694 31.44 0.55 -59.90
N THR A 695 32.18 1.66 -59.87
CA THR A 695 31.62 3.00 -60.12
C THR A 695 30.94 3.08 -61.49
N LYS A 696 31.45 2.34 -62.50
CA LYS A 696 30.85 2.27 -63.83
C LYS A 696 29.43 1.69 -63.77
N GLN A 697 29.25 0.53 -63.12
CA GLN A 697 27.96 -0.09 -62.94
C GLN A 697 26.99 0.79 -62.12
N GLN A 698 27.48 1.39 -61.03
CA GLN A 698 26.69 2.33 -60.23
C GLN A 698 26.19 3.52 -61.05
N ASN A 699 27.06 4.15 -61.87
CA ASN A 699 26.70 5.29 -62.70
C ASN A 699 25.68 4.92 -63.80
N MET A 700 25.81 3.73 -64.39
CA MET A 700 24.83 3.23 -65.35
C MET A 700 23.45 3.07 -64.71
N ILE A 701 23.36 2.45 -63.53
CA ILE A 701 22.08 2.27 -62.83
C ILE A 701 21.49 3.61 -62.41
N LYS A 702 22.29 4.55 -61.87
CA LYS A 702 21.83 5.90 -61.53
C LYS A 702 21.25 6.62 -62.75
N SER A 703 21.93 6.56 -63.88
CA SER A 703 21.48 7.17 -65.14
C SER A 703 20.18 6.52 -65.65
N PHE A 704 20.08 5.20 -65.55
CA PHE A 704 18.87 4.46 -65.87
C PHE A 704 17.69 4.85 -64.96
N THR A 705 17.92 4.88 -63.65
CA THR A 705 16.92 5.30 -62.65
C THR A 705 16.41 6.72 -62.95
N ALA A 706 17.30 7.67 -63.27
CA ALA A 706 16.91 9.04 -63.63
C ALA A 706 16.00 9.12 -64.87
N LYS A 707 16.07 8.15 -65.79
CA LYS A 707 15.17 8.02 -66.94
C LYS A 707 13.85 7.32 -66.55
N VAL A 708 13.94 6.24 -65.78
CA VAL A 708 12.77 5.43 -65.37
C VAL A 708 11.79 6.22 -64.52
N VAL A 709 12.26 7.05 -63.60
CA VAL A 709 11.37 7.83 -62.72
C VAL A 709 10.50 8.83 -63.47
N LYS A 710 10.91 9.23 -64.69
CA LYS A 710 10.16 10.15 -65.56
C LYS A 710 9.08 9.45 -66.39
N ILE A 711 9.00 8.12 -66.36
CA ILE A 711 7.95 7.38 -67.07
C ILE A 711 6.62 7.61 -66.34
N SER A 712 5.64 8.16 -67.06
CA SER A 712 4.28 8.38 -66.52
C SER A 712 3.69 7.07 -65.99
N GLY A 713 3.14 7.10 -64.77
CA GLY A 713 2.60 5.94 -64.06
C GLY A 713 3.59 5.19 -63.17
N VAL A 714 4.90 5.50 -63.22
CA VAL A 714 5.88 4.92 -62.26
C VAL A 714 5.69 5.53 -60.88
N SER A 715 5.31 4.69 -59.93
CA SER A 715 5.10 5.04 -58.52
C SER A 715 6.37 4.95 -57.68
N GLY A 716 7.43 4.31 -58.19
CA GLY A 716 8.68 4.13 -57.46
C GLY A 716 9.67 3.18 -58.12
N VAL A 717 10.78 2.95 -57.42
CA VAL A 717 11.90 2.10 -57.85
C VAL A 717 12.24 1.13 -56.73
N CYS A 718 12.28 -0.16 -57.05
CA CYS A 718 12.70 -1.23 -56.16
C CYS A 718 14.08 -1.74 -56.57
N LEU A 719 15.07 -1.55 -55.69
CA LEU A 719 16.45 -1.98 -55.86
C LEU A 719 16.58 -3.42 -55.40
N ASP A 720 16.91 -4.31 -56.33
CA ASP A 720 17.18 -5.71 -56.03
C ASP A 720 18.63 -6.04 -56.34
N TYR A 721 19.19 -7.01 -55.62
CA TYR A 721 20.63 -7.28 -55.64
C TYR A 721 21.51 -6.04 -55.39
N VAL A 722 21.03 -5.09 -54.59
CA VAL A 722 21.82 -3.94 -54.10
C VAL A 722 22.70 -4.39 -52.93
N ARG A 723 23.65 -5.27 -53.25
CA ARG A 723 24.52 -5.96 -52.29
C ARG A 723 25.81 -6.47 -52.92
N TYR A 724 26.75 -6.90 -52.08
CA TYR A 724 27.84 -7.80 -52.44
C TYR A 724 27.33 -9.23 -52.69
N SER A 725 28.14 -10.04 -53.38
CA SER A 725 27.79 -11.42 -53.76
C SER A 725 27.53 -12.33 -52.55
N GLY A 726 28.20 -12.07 -51.41
CA GLY A 726 28.20 -12.93 -50.23
C GLY A 726 29.35 -13.93 -50.18
N ALA A 727 30.07 -14.13 -51.30
CA ALA A 727 31.11 -15.15 -51.41
C ALA A 727 32.42 -14.77 -50.70
N ASN A 728 32.74 -13.48 -50.60
CA ASN A 728 33.96 -13.00 -49.94
C ASN A 728 33.64 -11.82 -49.00
N PRO A 729 33.51 -12.05 -47.69
CA PRO A 729 33.21 -11.01 -46.71
C PRO A 729 34.32 -9.96 -46.56
N ASN A 730 35.58 -10.32 -46.86
CA ASN A 730 36.73 -9.44 -46.60
C ASN A 730 36.76 -8.20 -47.51
N ILE A 731 36.04 -8.23 -48.64
CA ILE A 731 35.93 -7.10 -49.58
C ILE A 731 34.69 -6.23 -49.34
N VAL A 732 33.84 -6.61 -48.37
CA VAL A 732 32.55 -5.96 -48.13
C VAL A 732 32.78 -4.64 -47.41
N VAL A 733 32.33 -3.56 -48.05
CA VAL A 733 32.33 -2.20 -47.49
C VAL A 733 30.88 -1.70 -47.44
N PRO A 734 30.18 -1.82 -46.30
CA PRO A 734 28.75 -1.48 -46.18
C PRO A 734 28.39 -0.05 -46.61
N SER A 735 29.32 0.90 -46.44
CA SER A 735 29.12 2.29 -46.86
C SER A 735 29.01 2.45 -48.37
N LYS A 736 29.61 1.56 -49.19
CA LYS A 736 29.44 1.62 -50.66
C LYS A 736 27.99 1.34 -51.08
N ILE A 737 27.37 0.31 -50.51
CA ILE A 737 25.95 -0.01 -50.73
C ILE A 737 25.08 1.15 -50.24
N THR A 738 25.34 1.63 -49.02
CA THR A 738 24.57 2.73 -48.42
C THR A 738 24.65 4.01 -49.26
N ASN A 739 25.85 4.41 -49.70
CA ASN A 739 26.05 5.62 -50.48
C ASN A 739 25.35 5.52 -51.85
N PHE A 740 25.42 4.36 -52.51
CA PHE A 740 24.68 4.12 -53.74
C PHE A 740 23.17 4.26 -53.55
N VAL A 741 22.60 3.63 -52.52
CA VAL A 741 21.17 3.73 -52.21
C VAL A 741 20.77 5.17 -51.88
N LYS A 742 21.61 5.92 -51.15
CA LYS A 742 21.42 7.35 -50.88
C LYS A 742 21.38 8.18 -52.16
N GLU A 743 22.26 7.92 -53.12
CA GLU A 743 22.26 8.63 -54.41
C GLU A 743 21.03 8.29 -55.25
N ILE A 744 20.61 7.01 -55.29
CA ILE A 744 19.35 6.61 -55.91
C ILE A 744 18.16 7.32 -55.25
N ASN A 745 18.13 7.36 -53.91
CA ASN A 745 17.09 8.08 -53.17
C ASN A 745 17.04 9.55 -53.60
N LYS A 746 18.20 10.23 -53.67
CA LYS A 746 18.29 11.62 -54.14
C LYS A 746 17.73 11.79 -55.56
N ILE A 747 18.02 10.86 -56.47
CA ILE A 747 17.51 10.89 -57.85
C ILE A 747 15.98 10.74 -57.87
N VAL A 748 15.44 9.72 -57.19
CA VAL A 748 14.00 9.42 -57.18
C VAL A 748 13.23 10.54 -56.48
N LYS A 749 13.64 10.92 -55.26
CA LYS A 749 12.97 11.95 -54.46
C LYS A 749 13.14 13.35 -55.04
N GLY A 750 14.25 13.62 -55.73
CA GLY A 750 14.50 14.87 -56.43
C GLY A 750 13.60 15.08 -57.65
N HIS A 751 13.14 14.00 -58.29
CA HIS A 751 12.12 14.08 -59.34
C HIS A 751 10.71 14.28 -58.77
N ASN A 752 10.30 13.41 -57.85
CA ASN A 752 9.02 13.53 -57.17
C ASN A 752 9.11 12.91 -55.77
N SER A 753 8.92 13.72 -54.73
CA SER A 753 9.02 13.29 -53.34
C SER A 753 8.03 12.17 -52.96
N LYS A 754 6.92 12.04 -53.72
CA LYS A 754 5.92 10.98 -53.55
C LYS A 754 6.32 9.64 -54.16
N GLN A 755 7.34 9.59 -55.02
CA GLN A 755 7.82 8.32 -55.59
C GLN A 755 8.58 7.52 -54.52
N ILE A 756 8.33 6.21 -54.51
CA ILE A 756 8.79 5.29 -53.46
C ILE A 756 10.14 4.70 -53.85
N VAL A 757 11.05 4.60 -52.88
CA VAL A 757 12.29 3.84 -53.02
C VAL A 757 12.20 2.61 -52.13
N SER A 758 12.26 1.43 -52.75
CA SER A 758 12.27 0.14 -52.05
C SER A 758 13.61 -0.56 -52.26
N ALA A 759 14.02 -1.41 -51.32
CA ALA A 759 15.19 -2.27 -51.52
C ALA A 759 14.96 -3.68 -50.97
N CYS A 760 15.30 -4.69 -51.77
CA CYS A 760 15.34 -6.08 -51.34
C CYS A 760 16.56 -6.31 -50.45
N VAL A 761 16.32 -6.82 -49.25
CA VAL A 761 17.35 -7.15 -48.27
C VAL A 761 17.26 -8.60 -47.83
N PHE A 762 18.43 -9.16 -47.57
CA PHE A 762 18.59 -10.54 -47.14
C PHE A 762 18.15 -10.72 -45.67
N PRO A 763 17.72 -11.91 -45.21
CA PRO A 763 17.15 -12.13 -43.87
C PRO A 763 18.16 -12.50 -42.76
N GLU A 764 19.45 -12.61 -43.04
CA GLU A 764 20.51 -13.15 -42.15
C GLU A 764 20.94 -12.21 -41.00
N LYS A 765 20.03 -11.36 -40.53
CA LYS A 765 20.24 -10.54 -39.32
C LYS A 765 21.53 -9.70 -39.40
N ASP A 766 22.36 -9.69 -38.35
CA ASP A 766 23.62 -8.93 -38.31
C ASP A 766 24.60 -9.40 -39.41
N GLY A 767 24.47 -10.64 -39.89
CA GLY A 767 25.28 -11.19 -40.97
C GLY A 767 25.11 -10.43 -42.29
N THR A 768 23.94 -9.83 -42.54
CA THR A 768 23.70 -9.11 -43.81
C THR A 768 24.62 -7.91 -44.02
N LYS A 769 25.02 -7.24 -42.94
CA LYS A 769 26.02 -6.18 -43.00
C LYS A 769 27.39 -6.74 -43.40
N THR A 770 27.78 -7.87 -42.82
CA THR A 770 29.08 -8.50 -43.02
C THR A 770 29.23 -9.16 -44.40
N TYR A 771 28.22 -9.91 -44.86
CA TYR A 771 28.31 -10.69 -46.10
C TYR A 771 27.85 -9.90 -47.32
N TYR A 772 26.87 -9.01 -47.16
CA TYR A 772 26.18 -8.36 -48.27
C TYR A 772 26.36 -6.85 -48.31
N GLY A 773 26.92 -6.25 -47.24
CA GLY A 773 27.04 -4.80 -47.09
C GLY A 773 25.71 -4.12 -46.78
N GLN A 774 24.68 -4.88 -46.42
CA GLN A 774 23.33 -4.37 -46.16
C GLN A 774 23.15 -4.11 -44.66
N ASP A 775 23.26 -2.86 -44.23
CA ASP A 775 22.99 -2.45 -42.85
C ASP A 775 21.54 -1.94 -42.73
N TYR A 776 20.65 -2.73 -42.11
CA TYR A 776 19.22 -2.38 -42.02
C TYR A 776 18.96 -1.02 -41.36
N ALA A 777 19.72 -0.69 -40.30
CA ALA A 777 19.49 0.55 -39.57
C ALA A 777 19.85 1.75 -40.45
N VAL A 778 21.01 1.68 -41.12
CA VAL A 778 21.52 2.77 -41.96
C VAL A 778 20.74 2.88 -43.28
N LEU A 779 20.44 1.75 -43.92
CA LEU A 779 19.65 1.74 -45.16
C LEU A 779 18.24 2.28 -44.94
N SER A 780 17.67 2.13 -43.73
CA SER A 780 16.32 2.60 -43.46
C SER A 780 16.14 4.12 -43.59
N ASP A 781 17.23 4.88 -43.58
CA ASP A 781 17.22 6.33 -43.80
C ASP A 781 16.98 6.71 -45.27
N TYR A 782 17.19 5.77 -46.20
CA TYR A 782 17.22 6.04 -47.64
C TYR A 782 16.21 5.21 -48.44
N VAL A 783 15.46 4.33 -47.79
CA VAL A 783 14.39 3.55 -48.45
C VAL A 783 13.07 3.77 -47.71
N ASP A 784 11.99 3.99 -48.46
CA ASP A 784 10.64 4.07 -47.90
C ASP A 784 10.15 2.67 -47.47
N VAL A 785 10.51 1.63 -48.25
CA VAL A 785 10.12 0.24 -48.02
C VAL A 785 11.32 -0.69 -48.04
N MET A 786 11.54 -1.42 -46.95
CA MET A 786 12.57 -2.46 -46.86
C MET A 786 11.91 -3.82 -47.07
N LEU A 787 12.29 -4.50 -48.15
CA LEU A 787 11.69 -5.76 -48.60
C LEU A 787 12.56 -6.93 -48.11
N VAL A 788 12.23 -7.53 -46.96
CA VAL A 788 13.02 -8.64 -46.39
C VAL A 788 12.66 -9.97 -47.05
N MET A 789 13.64 -10.62 -47.67
CA MET A 789 13.47 -11.84 -48.47
C MET A 789 13.40 -13.09 -47.59
N ALA A 790 12.23 -13.40 -47.03
CA ALA A 790 12.06 -14.50 -46.07
C ALA A 790 11.62 -15.81 -46.76
N TYR A 791 12.54 -16.43 -47.50
CA TYR A 791 12.26 -17.63 -48.31
C TYR A 791 12.42 -18.92 -47.51
N LYS A 792 11.37 -19.30 -46.79
CA LYS A 792 11.45 -20.38 -45.81
C LYS A 792 11.93 -21.71 -46.42
N TYR A 793 11.58 -22.05 -47.66
CA TYR A 793 12.01 -23.33 -48.26
C TYR A 793 13.48 -23.29 -48.68
N ASP A 794 13.94 -22.17 -49.26
CA ASP A 794 15.36 -22.01 -49.65
C ASP A 794 16.28 -22.04 -48.41
N TYR A 795 15.79 -21.51 -47.29
CA TYR A 795 16.48 -21.55 -46.00
C TYR A 795 16.16 -22.81 -45.17
N LYS A 796 15.48 -23.82 -45.74
CA LYS A 796 15.08 -25.07 -45.06
C LYS A 796 14.46 -24.84 -43.67
N SER A 797 13.57 -23.85 -43.59
CA SER A 797 13.05 -23.23 -42.36
C SER A 797 11.51 -23.17 -42.34
N GLY A 798 10.95 -22.75 -41.19
CA GLY A 798 9.49 -22.67 -40.97
C GLY A 798 8.97 -21.25 -40.69
N ARG A 799 7.70 -21.15 -40.28
CA ARG A 799 7.02 -19.87 -40.02
C ARG A 799 7.56 -19.09 -38.84
N GLU A 800 8.02 -19.77 -37.79
CA GLU A 800 8.67 -19.08 -36.66
C GLU A 800 9.97 -18.40 -37.10
N TRP A 801 10.67 -18.95 -38.10
CA TRP A 801 11.82 -18.28 -38.70
C TRP A 801 11.40 -17.02 -39.47
N ILE A 802 10.32 -17.05 -40.27
CA ILE A 802 9.75 -15.85 -40.92
C ILE A 802 9.46 -14.77 -39.86
N LYS A 803 8.82 -15.16 -38.76
CA LYS A 803 8.47 -14.25 -37.65
C LYS A 803 9.70 -13.66 -36.98
N ASP A 804 10.73 -14.47 -36.76
CA ASP A 804 11.98 -14.06 -36.13
C ASP A 804 12.78 -13.08 -37.00
N VAL A 805 13.05 -13.43 -38.26
CA VAL A 805 13.80 -12.55 -39.18
C VAL A 805 13.03 -11.25 -39.47
N THR A 806 11.71 -11.33 -39.60
CA THR A 806 10.87 -10.13 -39.78
C THR A 806 10.95 -9.22 -38.56
N ARG A 807 10.76 -9.74 -37.34
CA ARG A 807 10.85 -8.94 -36.10
C ARG A 807 12.22 -8.31 -35.95
N TYR A 808 13.25 -9.05 -36.30
CA TYR A 808 14.62 -8.58 -36.22
C TYR A 808 14.85 -7.35 -37.11
N VAL A 809 14.39 -7.38 -38.36
CA VAL A 809 14.51 -6.25 -39.30
C VAL A 809 13.62 -5.09 -38.87
N VAL A 810 12.36 -5.34 -38.48
CA VAL A 810 11.44 -4.32 -37.91
C VAL A 810 12.04 -3.60 -36.71
N ASN A 811 12.81 -4.31 -35.89
CA ASN A 811 13.47 -3.72 -34.73
C ASN A 811 14.67 -2.83 -35.07
N ARG A 812 15.23 -2.92 -36.29
CA ARG A 812 16.42 -2.15 -36.71
C ARG A 812 16.10 -1.09 -37.76
N ALA A 813 15.25 -1.38 -38.74
CA ALA A 813 14.88 -0.48 -39.81
C ALA A 813 13.81 0.54 -39.38
N LYS A 814 14.14 1.40 -38.42
CA LYS A 814 13.17 2.28 -37.73
C LYS A 814 12.58 3.37 -38.61
N LYS A 815 13.23 3.73 -39.74
CA LYS A 815 12.78 4.81 -40.62
C LYS A 815 12.12 4.33 -41.93
N SER A 816 11.99 3.02 -42.13
CA SER A 816 11.31 2.42 -43.28
C SER A 816 10.10 1.60 -42.87
N ARG A 817 9.19 1.38 -43.82
CA ARG A 817 8.21 0.30 -43.71
C ARG A 817 8.88 -1.01 -44.07
N VAL A 818 8.94 -1.96 -43.14
CA VAL A 818 9.42 -3.31 -43.45
C VAL A 818 8.26 -4.11 -44.05
N VAL A 819 8.47 -4.69 -45.22
CA VAL A 819 7.52 -5.59 -45.89
C VAL A 819 8.21 -6.93 -46.08
N THR A 820 7.59 -8.00 -45.61
CA THR A 820 8.17 -9.35 -45.71
C THR A 820 7.86 -9.94 -47.07
N VAL A 821 8.87 -10.28 -47.85
CA VAL A 821 8.72 -10.97 -49.12
C VAL A 821 8.65 -12.47 -48.86
N LEU A 822 7.52 -13.06 -49.25
CA LEU A 822 7.19 -14.46 -49.08
C LEU A 822 7.48 -15.23 -50.37
N GLN A 823 8.13 -16.37 -50.21
CA GLN A 823 8.34 -17.32 -51.28
C GLN A 823 7.01 -17.96 -51.67
N THR A 824 6.66 -17.96 -52.95
CA THR A 824 5.37 -18.49 -53.42
C THR A 824 5.42 -19.92 -53.92
N TYR A 825 6.59 -20.52 -53.95
CA TYR A 825 6.86 -21.84 -54.51
C TYR A 825 7.79 -22.67 -53.63
N LYS A 826 7.88 -23.96 -53.93
CA LYS A 826 8.94 -24.85 -53.49
C LYS A 826 9.69 -25.35 -54.72
N GLU A 827 11.00 -25.25 -54.70
CA GLU A 827 11.85 -25.79 -55.78
C GLU A 827 11.87 -27.33 -55.70
N THR A 828 11.72 -27.99 -56.84
CA THR A 828 11.74 -29.46 -56.99
C THR A 828 12.71 -29.84 -58.12
N SER A 829 13.10 -31.11 -58.19
CA SER A 829 14.09 -31.64 -59.16
C SER A 829 13.71 -31.51 -60.65
N GLY A 830 12.60 -30.84 -60.98
CA GLY A 830 12.17 -30.55 -62.35
C GLY A 830 11.37 -29.25 -62.50
N GLY A 831 11.38 -28.34 -61.51
CA GLY A 831 10.69 -27.06 -61.62
C GLY A 831 10.23 -26.45 -60.30
N TYR A 832 9.07 -25.78 -60.33
CA TYR A 832 8.52 -25.06 -59.18
C TYR A 832 7.13 -25.58 -58.81
N GLN A 833 7.00 -26.11 -57.60
CA GLN A 833 5.70 -26.44 -57.00
C GLN A 833 5.06 -25.16 -56.44
N LYS A 834 3.90 -24.75 -56.96
CA LYS A 834 3.15 -23.57 -56.48
C LYS A 834 2.60 -23.81 -55.06
N LEU A 835 2.68 -22.80 -54.19
CA LEU A 835 2.05 -22.88 -52.87
C LEU A 835 0.55 -22.59 -52.94
N SER A 836 -0.18 -23.15 -51.97
CA SER A 836 -1.62 -22.92 -51.80
C SER A 836 -1.89 -21.53 -51.24
N LYS A 837 -3.09 -20.99 -51.49
CA LYS A 837 -3.56 -19.74 -50.86
C LYS A 837 -3.46 -19.81 -49.33
N THR A 838 -3.92 -20.91 -48.73
CA THR A 838 -3.89 -21.13 -47.28
C THR A 838 -2.48 -21.07 -46.72
N GLU A 839 -1.51 -21.70 -47.41
CA GLU A 839 -0.12 -21.73 -46.97
C GLU A 839 0.48 -20.31 -46.93
N LEU A 840 0.19 -19.51 -47.96
CA LEU A 840 0.63 -18.12 -48.08
C LEU A 840 -0.05 -17.20 -47.07
N GLU A 841 -1.33 -17.40 -46.77
CA GLU A 841 -2.04 -16.62 -45.74
C GLU A 841 -1.47 -16.86 -44.34
N LEU A 842 -1.08 -18.09 -44.03
CA LEU A 842 -0.43 -18.42 -42.76
C LEU A 842 0.97 -17.81 -42.66
N ASP A 843 1.74 -17.80 -43.75
CA ASP A 843 3.05 -17.13 -43.78
C ASP A 843 2.92 -15.61 -43.64
N ALA A 844 1.92 -15.02 -44.31
CA ALA A 844 1.59 -13.61 -44.17
C ALA A 844 1.17 -13.27 -42.74
N LYS A 845 0.33 -14.09 -42.08
CA LYS A 845 -0.02 -13.92 -40.65
C LYS A 845 1.22 -13.96 -39.76
N ALA A 846 2.15 -14.88 -40.00
CA ALA A 846 3.39 -14.97 -39.25
C ALA A 846 4.22 -13.67 -39.37
N ALA A 847 4.41 -13.17 -40.59
CA ALA A 847 5.10 -11.90 -40.84
C ALA A 847 4.38 -10.70 -40.19
N MET A 848 3.05 -10.60 -40.34
CA MET A 848 2.25 -9.51 -39.78
C MET A 848 2.31 -9.51 -38.24
N SER A 849 2.25 -10.68 -37.60
CA SER A 849 2.40 -10.83 -36.14
C SER A 849 3.79 -10.41 -35.62
N ALA A 850 4.80 -10.39 -36.49
CA ALA A 850 6.16 -9.93 -36.19
C ALA A 850 6.35 -8.42 -36.35
N GLY A 851 5.29 -7.68 -36.74
CA GLY A 851 5.33 -6.24 -36.92
C GLY A 851 5.55 -5.78 -38.36
N SER A 852 5.46 -6.68 -39.34
CA SER A 852 5.58 -6.30 -40.75
C SER A 852 4.48 -5.28 -41.15
N TYR A 853 4.86 -4.34 -42.02
CA TYR A 853 3.94 -3.35 -42.59
C TYR A 853 3.08 -3.92 -43.72
N GLY A 854 3.38 -5.14 -44.15
CA GLY A 854 2.70 -5.78 -45.25
C GLY A 854 3.48 -7.01 -45.69
N TYR A 855 3.04 -7.64 -46.76
CA TYR A 855 3.79 -8.73 -47.38
C TYR A 855 3.88 -8.55 -48.89
N SER A 856 4.92 -9.16 -49.48
CA SER A 856 5.12 -9.24 -50.92
C SER A 856 5.20 -10.69 -51.36
N LEU A 857 4.74 -10.99 -52.57
CA LEU A 857 4.70 -12.33 -53.13
C LEU A 857 5.79 -12.46 -54.19
N PHE A 858 6.78 -13.30 -53.92
CA PHE A 858 7.84 -13.63 -54.88
C PHE A 858 7.65 -15.08 -55.38
N ARG A 859 7.11 -15.27 -56.59
CA ARG A 859 6.77 -14.24 -57.60
C ARG A 859 5.53 -14.59 -58.41
N TYR A 860 5.04 -13.61 -59.18
CA TYR A 860 3.90 -13.77 -60.08
C TYR A 860 4.02 -15.04 -60.95
N GLY A 861 2.91 -15.75 -61.13
CA GLY A 861 2.83 -16.99 -61.91
C GLY A 861 3.18 -18.26 -61.14
N LEU A 862 3.80 -18.15 -59.95
CA LEU A 862 4.22 -19.28 -59.13
C LEU A 862 3.37 -19.50 -57.88
N MET A 863 2.10 -19.11 -57.89
CA MET A 863 1.13 -19.39 -56.82
C MET A 863 -0.18 -19.92 -57.39
N SER A 864 -0.92 -20.71 -56.61
CA SER A 864 -2.22 -21.26 -57.02
C SER A 864 -3.34 -20.21 -57.03
N SER A 865 -3.36 -19.32 -56.03
CA SER A 865 -4.31 -18.21 -55.90
C SER A 865 -3.76 -17.16 -54.94
N TYR A 866 -4.30 -15.95 -54.98
CA TYR A 866 -3.82 -14.82 -54.18
C TYR A 866 -4.35 -14.89 -52.73
N PRO A 867 -3.47 -14.71 -51.72
CA PRO A 867 -3.90 -14.54 -50.33
C PRO A 867 -4.66 -13.22 -50.14
N ILE A 868 -5.45 -13.13 -49.06
CA ILE A 868 -6.18 -11.88 -48.74
C ILE A 868 -5.23 -10.74 -48.38
N ARG A 869 -5.61 -9.51 -48.76
CA ARG A 869 -4.86 -8.28 -48.46
C ARG A 869 -4.42 -8.16 -47.00
N ALA A 870 -3.24 -7.57 -46.81
CA ALA A 870 -2.58 -7.42 -45.49
C ALA A 870 -3.42 -6.65 -44.45
N THR A 871 -4.36 -5.80 -44.84
CA THR A 871 -5.24 -5.11 -43.86
C THR A 871 -6.34 -5.99 -43.26
N LYS A 872 -6.54 -7.20 -43.79
CA LYS A 872 -7.51 -8.19 -43.28
C LYS A 872 -6.84 -9.33 -42.49
N LEU A 873 -5.52 -9.26 -42.29
CA LEU A 873 -4.69 -10.18 -41.51
C LEU A 873 -4.20 -9.48 -40.25
#